data_AF-F2U2I9-F1
#
_entry.id   AF-F2U2I9-F1
#
_cell.length_a   1.000
_cell.length_b   1.000
_cell.length_c   1.000
_cell.angle_alpha   90.00
_cell.angle_beta   90.00
_cell.angle_gamma   90.00
#
_symmetry.space_group_name_H-M   'P 1'
#
loop_
_entity.id
_entity.type
_entity.pdbx_description
1 polymer ?
#
loop_
_entity_poly.entity_id
_entity_poly.type
_entity_poly.pdbx_seq_one_letter_code
_entity_poly.pdbx_strand_id
1 'polypeptide(L)'
;MPWRDPVPLTRAWCLWEIFCGISNEGTEVTIQLPKSEEQALEDAIRDSYKAVTDTLVRVQAERADAFNPHDKHMIFTAIESWAGGFGAVNQAVKDQLRAWCLQKAVGAVEAMRARGEDSTGAFAGLCNHVGGERGADTFGNLGIAYASKGEYDKAIAYYEKALAVFVETLGEKHPSTANTYNNLGLAYDSKGEHARGIHYYEKALAIRVETLGEKHPSTATSYNNLGSAYHSKGDYDRAIAFYEKALAIRVEMLGEKHPSTADSYLGLGNAYYSKGEYDKAIAFYEKALAITVETLGEKHPSTASTYNNLGSAYYSKGEYDKAIAFYEKALAITVETLGEKHPSTASTYNNLGSAYYSKGEYDKAIAFYEKALAITVETLGEKHPSTADTYGNLGIAYHSKGDYDRAIHFHEKDLAITVEALGEKHPSVATSYFNIGLLYDKRGDKEQACAYIQHALDVFATTLGPDHPHTLKAERNLRRIRGGAVTRQHTSTQHVSESRLQQQQCLLIATFFFVAHADVDARRPANTGSDGEDKKTGTGRDAPRGCSVPARAMYEDACECPGEPLAGWLRKRGRRRAAFRPCWCKLDDDRLTYSKGPSLAERGRIPLSSVLSAELAHGGEELHVAVPGRTFVFRLHARSDTSLADWCTATNSRINATT
;
A
#
# COMPACT_ATOMS: atom_id res chain seq x y z
N MET A 1 40.93 36.27 2.85
CA MET A 1 39.60 36.26 3.48
C MET A 1 39.55 37.38 4.51
N PRO A 2 38.87 38.51 4.23
CA PRO A 2 38.86 39.68 5.12
C PRO A 2 38.07 39.45 6.44
N TRP A 3 37.22 38.43 6.49
CA TRP A 3 36.29 38.17 7.59
C TRP A 3 36.85 37.39 8.80
N ARG A 4 38.16 37.47 9.08
CA ARG A 4 38.77 36.76 10.24
C ARG A 4 39.12 37.66 11.43
N ASP A 5 39.31 38.96 11.19
CA ASP A 5 39.58 39.94 12.23
C ASP A 5 38.32 40.74 12.58
N PRO A 6 38.13 41.14 13.86
CA PRO A 6 37.00 41.99 14.24
C PRO A 6 37.16 43.37 13.58
N VAL A 7 36.18 43.79 12.79
CA VAL A 7 36.15 45.13 12.20
C VAL A 7 36.06 46.16 13.33
N PRO A 8 37.08 46.97 13.60
CA PRO A 8 36.98 48.02 14.59
C PRO A 8 36.08 49.12 14.02
N LEU A 9 35.26 49.77 14.86
CA LEU A 9 34.65 51.05 14.51
C LEU A 9 35.76 52.12 14.50
N THR A 10 36.56 52.13 13.45
CA THR A 10 37.86 52.85 13.34
C THR A 10 37.77 54.38 13.40
N ARG A 11 36.55 54.95 13.53
CA ARG A 11 36.31 56.39 13.61
C ARG A 11 35.22 56.68 14.64
N ALA A 12 35.58 57.39 15.71
CA ALA A 12 34.65 57.82 16.75
C ALA A 12 33.50 58.66 16.20
N TRP A 13 33.70 59.42 15.12
CA TRP A 13 32.62 60.18 14.47
C TRP A 13 31.52 59.27 13.87
N CYS A 14 31.90 58.15 13.25
CA CYS A 14 30.92 57.17 12.77
C CYS A 14 30.20 56.48 13.94
N LEU A 15 30.91 56.25 15.06
CA LEU A 15 30.28 55.77 16.29
C LEU A 15 29.28 56.80 16.87
N TRP A 16 29.56 58.10 16.77
CA TRP A 16 28.64 59.16 17.18
C TRP A 16 27.36 59.17 16.32
N GLU A 17 27.49 59.08 15.00
CA GLU A 17 26.33 59.00 14.08
C GLU A 17 25.48 57.76 14.34
N ILE A 18 26.12 56.59 14.55
CA ILE A 18 25.45 55.34 14.95
C ILE A 18 24.75 55.49 16.31
N PHE A 19 25.41 56.07 17.30
CA PHE A 19 24.86 56.32 18.62
C PHE A 19 23.64 57.23 18.57
N CYS A 20 23.72 58.38 17.89
CA CYS A 20 22.59 59.31 17.72
C CYS A 20 21.43 58.68 16.94
N GLY A 21 21.71 57.80 15.97
CA GLY A 21 20.68 57.05 15.27
C GLY A 21 19.96 56.04 16.17
N ILE A 22 20.69 55.34 17.03
CA ILE A 22 20.13 54.35 17.97
C ILE A 22 19.43 55.01 19.16
N SER A 23 19.91 56.18 19.63
CA SER A 23 19.31 56.90 20.76
C SER A 23 18.03 57.66 20.43
N ASN A 24 17.78 57.92 19.13
CA ASN A 24 16.58 58.61 18.65
C ASN A 24 15.61 57.61 18.02
N GLU A 25 14.43 57.46 18.62
CA GLU A 25 13.37 56.59 18.09
C GLU A 25 13.03 56.96 16.64
N GLY A 26 13.29 56.02 15.70
CA GLY A 26 12.92 56.15 14.28
C GLY A 26 14.05 56.40 13.27
N THR A 27 15.33 56.36 13.67
CA THR A 27 16.45 56.47 12.70
C THR A 27 17.01 55.09 12.33
N GLU A 28 16.90 54.71 11.06
CA GLU A 28 17.37 53.40 10.56
C GLU A 28 18.83 53.48 10.04
N VAL A 29 19.72 52.61 10.52
CA VAL A 29 21.13 52.59 10.10
C VAL A 29 21.28 51.78 8.81
N THR A 30 21.53 52.48 7.70
CA THR A 30 21.71 51.82 6.39
C THR A 30 23.13 51.28 6.22
N ILE A 31 23.28 49.95 6.20
CA ILE A 31 24.56 49.28 5.93
C ILE A 31 24.76 49.14 4.42
N GLN A 32 25.79 49.78 3.88
CA GLN A 32 26.18 49.70 2.47
C GLN A 32 27.52 48.96 2.30
N LEU A 33 27.57 48.04 1.33
CA LEU A 33 28.76 47.28 0.95
C LEU A 33 29.22 47.73 -0.45
N PRO A 34 30.53 47.84 -0.75
CA PRO A 34 31.00 48.06 -2.11
C PRO A 34 30.54 46.94 -3.05
N LYS A 35 30.07 47.28 -4.26
CA LYS A 35 29.59 46.31 -5.26
C LYS A 35 30.61 45.21 -5.63
N SER A 36 31.90 45.51 -5.49
CA SER A 36 33.00 44.56 -5.69
C SER A 36 33.06 43.45 -4.63
N GLU A 37 32.41 43.63 -3.48
CA GLU A 37 32.45 42.72 -2.34
C GLU A 37 31.12 41.97 -2.11
N GLU A 38 30.03 42.40 -2.76
CA GLU A 38 28.70 41.78 -2.59
C GLU A 38 28.72 40.27 -2.94
N GLN A 39 29.34 39.89 -4.06
CA GLN A 39 29.45 38.48 -4.44
C GLN A 39 30.26 37.66 -3.42
N ALA A 40 31.35 38.24 -2.90
CA ALA A 40 32.21 37.57 -1.93
C ALA A 40 31.52 37.40 -0.55
N LEU A 41 30.57 38.28 -0.21
CA LEU A 41 29.72 38.14 0.96
C LEU A 41 28.62 37.09 0.74
N GLU A 42 27.97 37.08 -0.42
CA GLU A 42 26.99 36.03 -0.77
C GLU A 42 27.61 34.63 -0.72
N ASP A 43 28.81 34.46 -1.27
CA ASP A 43 29.52 33.18 -1.25
C ASP A 43 29.93 32.79 0.18
N ALA A 44 30.38 33.74 1.01
CA ALA A 44 30.68 33.47 2.42
C ALA A 44 29.43 33.13 3.26
N ILE A 45 28.28 33.75 2.97
CA ILE A 45 26.99 33.44 3.59
C ILE A 45 26.50 32.05 3.18
N ARG A 46 26.74 31.66 1.91
CA ARG A 46 26.45 30.32 1.36
C ARG A 46 27.30 29.23 2.02
N ASP A 47 28.59 29.50 2.24
CA ASP A 47 29.53 28.55 2.84
C ASP A 47 29.34 28.41 4.36
N SER A 48 29.12 29.52 5.09
CA SER A 48 28.91 29.46 6.54
C SER A 48 28.25 30.71 7.14
N TYR A 49 26.92 30.83 7.01
CA TYR A 49 26.11 31.86 7.68
C TYR A 49 26.44 32.01 9.18
N LYS A 50 26.65 30.90 9.90
CA LYS A 50 27.01 30.94 11.32
C LYS A 50 28.38 31.60 11.56
N ALA A 51 29.41 31.29 10.77
CA ALA A 51 30.71 31.93 10.93
C ALA A 51 30.67 33.43 10.59
N VAL A 52 29.89 33.82 9.57
CA VAL A 52 29.66 35.24 9.23
C VAL A 52 28.97 35.97 10.38
N THR A 53 27.87 35.42 10.91
CA THR A 53 27.13 36.04 12.02
C THR A 53 27.90 36.04 13.35
N ASP A 54 28.64 34.98 13.68
CA ASP A 54 29.52 34.92 14.86
C ASP A 54 30.66 35.94 14.77
N THR A 55 31.12 36.29 13.56
CA THR A 55 32.13 37.36 13.36
C THR A 55 31.56 38.74 13.68
N LEU A 56 30.29 38.99 13.34
CA LEU A 56 29.58 40.24 13.61
C LEU A 56 29.27 40.45 15.11
N VAL A 57 29.29 39.39 15.92
CA VAL A 57 29.15 39.49 17.39
C VAL A 57 30.35 40.22 18.05
N ARG A 58 31.46 40.43 17.32
CA ARG A 58 32.70 41.06 17.81
C ARG A 58 32.77 42.58 17.67
N VAL A 59 31.66 43.28 17.42
CA VAL A 59 31.62 44.75 17.48
C VAL A 59 31.97 45.23 18.90
N GLN A 60 32.91 46.18 18.98
CA GLN A 60 33.46 46.78 20.20
C GLN A 60 33.56 48.30 20.03
N ALA A 61 32.44 48.99 20.23
CA ALA A 61 32.35 50.45 20.20
C ALA A 61 33.33 51.14 21.18
N GLU A 62 33.58 50.51 22.33
CA GLU A 62 34.54 50.96 23.35
C GLU A 62 36.01 50.98 22.86
N ARG A 63 36.31 50.35 21.71
CA ARG A 63 37.63 50.37 21.06
C ARG A 63 37.70 51.31 19.85
N ALA A 64 36.67 52.12 19.61
CA ALA A 64 36.70 53.11 18.53
C ALA A 64 37.84 54.12 18.74
N ASP A 65 38.42 54.61 17.64
CA ASP A 65 39.53 55.56 17.68
C ASP A 65 39.22 56.86 16.95
N ALA A 66 39.93 57.93 17.29
CA ALA A 66 39.67 59.27 16.76
C ALA A 66 40.97 60.02 16.50
N PHE A 67 41.00 60.79 15.42
CA PHE A 67 42.13 61.68 15.11
C PHE A 67 42.28 62.82 16.14
N ASN A 68 41.17 63.27 16.75
CA ASN A 68 41.15 64.28 17.80
C ASN A 68 40.78 63.63 19.15
N PRO A 69 41.66 63.68 20.18
CA PRO A 69 41.36 63.16 21.51
C PRO A 69 40.17 63.83 22.21
N HIS A 70 39.89 65.11 21.91
CA HIS A 70 38.78 65.84 22.53
C HIS A 70 37.42 65.28 22.06
N ASP A 71 37.27 65.07 20.75
CA ASP A 71 36.05 64.52 20.16
C ASP A 71 35.80 63.10 20.67
N LYS A 72 36.87 62.29 20.80
CA LYS A 72 36.80 60.95 21.41
C LYS A 72 36.23 61.01 22.82
N HIS A 73 36.75 61.91 23.66
CA HIS A 73 36.30 62.05 25.05
C HIS A 73 34.84 62.47 25.12
N MET A 74 34.43 63.49 24.36
CA MET A 74 33.04 63.95 24.29
C MET A 74 32.06 62.83 23.88
N ILE A 75 32.39 62.09 22.81
CA ILE A 75 31.56 61.01 22.28
C ILE A 75 31.45 59.85 23.28
N PHE A 76 32.55 59.48 23.93
CA PHE A 76 32.58 58.39 24.90
C PHE A 76 31.78 58.76 26.16
N THR A 77 31.96 59.97 26.70
CA THR A 77 31.19 60.44 27.87
C THR A 77 29.69 60.51 27.59
N ALA A 78 29.29 60.92 26.38
CA ALA A 78 27.88 60.93 25.99
C ALA A 78 27.28 59.51 25.93
N ILE A 79 28.00 58.54 25.34
CA ILE A 79 27.58 57.13 25.31
C ILE A 79 27.49 56.55 26.73
N GLU A 80 28.47 56.81 27.59
CA GLU A 80 28.47 56.36 29.00
C GLU A 80 27.33 56.97 29.83
N SER A 81 26.90 58.19 29.51
CA SER A 81 25.77 58.86 30.16
C SER A 81 24.39 58.37 29.70
N TRP A 82 24.32 57.60 28.60
CA TRP A 82 23.08 57.07 28.06
C TRP A 82 22.66 55.77 28.73
N ALA A 83 21.34 55.55 28.85
CA ALA A 83 20.77 54.40 29.55
C ALA A 83 21.10 53.07 28.83
N GLY A 84 22.14 52.39 29.32
CA GLY A 84 22.64 51.13 28.76
C GLY A 84 24.08 51.18 28.25
N GLY A 85 24.66 52.38 28.10
CA GLY A 85 26.07 52.60 27.78
C GLY A 85 26.55 51.93 26.48
N PHE A 86 27.87 51.71 26.40
CA PHE A 86 28.49 50.94 25.31
C PHE A 86 27.90 49.54 25.11
N GLY A 87 27.39 48.91 26.18
CA GLY A 87 26.74 47.59 26.11
C GLY A 87 25.49 47.60 25.22
N ALA A 88 24.61 48.58 25.43
CA ALA A 88 23.39 48.74 24.62
C ALA A 88 23.71 49.16 23.18
N VAL A 89 24.68 50.06 22.97
CA VAL A 89 25.12 50.44 21.60
C VAL A 89 25.67 49.23 20.85
N ASN A 90 26.57 48.46 21.48
CA ASN A 90 27.10 47.23 20.90
C ASN A 90 26.00 46.20 20.59
N GLN A 91 24.96 46.09 21.42
CA GLN A 91 23.86 45.15 21.20
C GLN A 91 22.96 45.58 20.04
N ALA A 92 22.54 46.86 20.00
CA ALA A 92 21.72 47.40 18.91
C ALA A 92 22.41 47.31 17.55
N VAL A 93 23.72 47.61 17.47
CA VAL A 93 24.51 47.44 16.25
C VAL A 93 24.58 45.97 15.82
N LYS A 94 24.73 45.02 16.77
CA LYS A 94 24.73 43.59 16.46
C LYS A 94 23.40 43.12 15.90
N ASP A 95 22.28 43.58 16.45
CA ASP A 95 20.96 43.13 16.01
C ASP A 95 20.57 43.73 14.66
N GLN A 96 20.97 44.98 14.36
CA GLN A 96 20.84 45.56 13.01
C GLN A 96 21.74 44.85 11.98
N LEU A 97 22.99 44.53 12.33
CA LEU A 97 23.88 43.73 11.47
C LEU A 97 23.34 42.32 11.20
N ARG A 98 22.74 41.67 12.21
CA ARG A 98 22.05 40.37 12.06
C ARG A 98 20.85 40.48 11.12
N ALA A 99 19.99 41.48 11.28
CA ALA A 99 18.84 41.70 10.41
C ALA A 99 19.26 41.94 8.95
N TRP A 100 20.32 42.73 8.74
CA TRP A 100 20.89 42.97 7.41
C TRP A 100 21.51 41.71 6.79
N CYS A 101 22.26 40.91 7.55
CA CYS A 101 22.77 39.62 7.08
C CYS A 101 21.66 38.61 6.78
N LEU A 102 20.56 38.64 7.53
CA LEU A 102 19.37 37.84 7.25
C LEU A 102 18.73 38.26 5.92
N GLN A 103 18.58 39.56 5.65
CA GLN A 103 18.10 40.06 4.36
C GLN A 103 19.03 39.64 3.19
N LYS A 104 20.36 39.70 3.37
CA LYS A 104 21.32 39.22 2.36
C LYS A 104 21.24 37.69 2.17
N ALA A 105 21.01 36.91 3.22
CA ALA A 105 20.77 35.47 3.11
C ALA A 105 19.44 35.14 2.39
N VAL A 106 18.37 35.91 2.62
CA VAL A 106 17.12 35.83 1.85
C VAL A 106 17.37 36.10 0.36
N GLY A 107 18.09 37.18 0.02
CA GLY A 107 18.44 37.50 -1.37
C GLY A 107 19.29 36.41 -2.04
N ALA A 108 20.24 35.81 -1.30
CA ALA A 108 21.02 34.68 -1.80
C ALA A 108 20.16 33.45 -2.10
N VAL A 109 19.17 33.12 -1.26
CA VAL A 109 18.19 32.04 -1.50
C VAL A 109 17.35 32.34 -2.75
N GLU A 110 16.91 33.58 -2.96
CA GLU A 110 16.18 33.97 -4.17
C GLU A 110 17.04 33.87 -5.44
N ALA A 111 18.30 34.28 -5.37
CA ALA A 111 19.24 34.17 -6.47
C ALA A 111 19.59 32.70 -6.81
N MET A 112 19.71 31.83 -5.80
CA MET A 112 19.86 30.38 -5.99
C MET A 112 18.63 29.76 -6.66
N ARG A 113 17.42 30.19 -6.25
CA ARG A 113 16.15 29.75 -6.85
C ARG A 113 16.01 30.18 -8.30
N ALA A 114 16.38 31.42 -8.62
CA ALA A 114 16.41 31.91 -10.01
C ALA A 114 17.40 31.15 -10.91
N ARG A 115 18.41 30.48 -10.32
CA ARG A 115 19.38 29.62 -11.02
C ARG A 115 19.05 28.11 -10.95
N GLY A 116 18.00 27.72 -10.23
CA GLY A 116 17.57 26.32 -10.08
C GLY A 116 18.42 25.47 -9.13
N GLU A 117 19.14 26.10 -8.18
CA GLU A 117 20.04 25.41 -7.22
C GLU A 117 19.29 24.76 -6.01
N ASP A 118 17.96 24.63 -6.11
CA ASP A 118 17.02 24.31 -5.02
C ASP A 118 17.23 22.93 -4.33
N SER A 119 18.03 22.06 -4.93
CA SER A 119 18.29 20.70 -4.43
C SER A 119 19.60 20.54 -3.64
N THR A 120 20.37 21.63 -3.46
CA THR A 120 21.70 21.59 -2.85
C THR A 120 21.68 21.59 -1.32
N GLY A 121 22.68 20.95 -0.70
CA GLY A 121 22.86 20.97 0.76
C GLY A 121 23.14 22.37 1.33
N ALA A 122 23.79 23.24 0.54
CA ALA A 122 24.03 24.65 0.91
C ALA A 122 22.73 25.46 0.96
N PHE A 123 21.83 25.27 -0.02
CA PHE A 123 20.50 25.87 -0.04
C PHE A 123 19.66 25.43 1.16
N ALA A 124 19.63 24.13 1.46
CA ALA A 124 18.97 23.61 2.67
C ALA A 124 19.59 24.18 3.96
N GLY A 125 20.92 24.32 4.02
CA GLY A 125 21.64 24.95 5.12
C GLY A 125 21.22 26.40 5.36
N LEU A 126 21.23 27.23 4.31
CA LEU A 126 20.75 28.61 4.31
C LEU A 126 19.29 28.71 4.81
N CYS A 127 18.40 27.82 4.36
CA CYS A 127 16.99 27.90 4.73
C CYS A 127 16.72 27.55 6.20
N ASN A 128 17.57 26.74 6.86
CA ASN A 128 17.53 26.58 8.32
C ASN A 128 17.90 27.88 9.08
N HIS A 129 18.58 28.83 8.43
CA HIS A 129 19.00 30.09 9.02
C HIS A 129 18.12 31.28 8.63
N VAL A 130 17.49 31.24 7.45
CA VAL A 130 16.63 32.30 6.91
C VAL A 130 15.29 32.44 7.63
N GLY A 131 14.82 31.40 8.34
CA GLY A 131 13.82 31.48 9.42
C GLY A 131 12.55 32.29 9.12
N GLY A 132 11.55 31.64 8.52
CA GLY A 132 10.24 32.27 8.24
C GLY A 132 9.56 31.62 7.02
N GLU A 133 8.52 32.27 6.50
CA GLU A 133 7.67 31.75 5.40
C GLU A 133 8.47 31.24 4.19
N ARG A 134 9.47 32.01 3.71
CA ARG A 134 10.33 31.59 2.58
C ARG A 134 11.20 30.37 2.90
N GLY A 135 11.59 30.18 4.16
CA GLY A 135 12.27 28.97 4.63
C GLY A 135 11.31 27.77 4.68
N ALA A 136 10.06 28.00 5.09
CA ALA A 136 9.01 26.97 5.13
C ALA A 136 8.60 26.50 3.73
N ASP A 137 8.40 27.40 2.77
CA ASP A 137 8.21 27.09 1.35
C ASP A 137 9.35 26.20 0.82
N THR A 138 10.59 26.54 1.20
CA THR A 138 11.78 25.80 0.77
C THR A 138 11.85 24.40 1.37
N PHE A 139 11.53 24.25 2.66
CA PHE A 139 11.37 22.92 3.27
C PHE A 139 10.23 22.12 2.61
N GLY A 140 9.14 22.78 2.21
CA GLY A 140 8.08 22.17 1.39
C GLY A 140 8.61 21.62 0.07
N ASN A 141 9.37 22.44 -0.69
CA ASN A 141 9.95 22.03 -1.97
C ASN A 141 10.98 20.89 -1.82
N LEU A 142 11.82 20.94 -0.77
CA LEU A 142 12.72 19.83 -0.44
C LEU A 142 11.94 18.56 -0.08
N GLY A 143 10.83 18.68 0.66
CA GLY A 143 9.91 17.59 0.94
C GLY A 143 9.38 16.94 -0.34
N ILE A 144 8.95 17.73 -1.32
CA ILE A 144 8.48 17.26 -2.63
C ILE A 144 9.63 16.54 -3.38
N ALA A 145 10.83 17.11 -3.36
CA ALA A 145 12.00 16.55 -4.04
C ALA A 145 12.54 15.25 -3.42
N TYR A 146 12.34 15.02 -2.12
CA TYR A 146 12.64 13.73 -1.48
C TYR A 146 11.49 12.72 -1.69
N ALA A 147 10.23 13.16 -1.67
CA ALA A 147 9.08 12.30 -1.95
C ALA A 147 9.11 11.74 -3.38
N SER A 148 9.49 12.54 -4.38
CA SER A 148 9.63 12.08 -5.78
C SER A 148 10.77 11.08 -5.99
N LYS A 149 11.72 10.99 -5.06
CA LYS A 149 12.79 9.97 -5.03
C LYS A 149 12.41 8.72 -4.22
N GLY A 150 11.21 8.67 -3.63
CA GLY A 150 10.80 7.63 -2.69
C GLY A 150 11.44 7.73 -1.30
N GLU A 151 12.18 8.80 -0.99
CA GLU A 151 12.84 9.02 0.30
C GLU A 151 11.85 9.62 1.33
N TYR A 152 10.73 8.92 1.56
CA TYR A 152 9.58 9.45 2.29
C TYR A 152 9.90 9.91 3.71
N ASP A 153 10.79 9.23 4.44
CA ASP A 153 11.18 9.65 5.80
C ASP A 153 11.89 11.02 5.81
N LYS A 154 12.71 11.32 4.80
CA LYS A 154 13.31 12.65 4.67
C LYS A 154 12.26 13.68 4.25
N ALA A 155 11.36 13.29 3.34
CA ALA A 155 10.27 14.17 2.91
C ALA A 155 9.39 14.61 4.11
N ILE A 156 8.96 13.65 4.93
CA ILE A 156 8.22 13.87 6.18
C ILE A 156 9.00 14.83 7.10
N ALA A 157 10.28 14.56 7.37
CA ALA A 157 11.09 15.40 8.25
C ALA A 157 11.24 16.86 7.74
N TYR A 158 11.25 17.10 6.43
CA TYR A 158 11.23 18.45 5.88
C TYR A 158 9.83 19.08 5.94
N TYR A 159 8.76 18.35 5.65
CA TYR A 159 7.40 18.87 5.81
C TYR A 159 7.05 19.18 7.28
N GLU A 160 7.55 18.42 8.25
CA GLU A 160 7.38 18.71 9.69
C GLU A 160 8.09 20.01 10.09
N LYS A 161 9.27 20.30 9.52
CA LYS A 161 9.94 21.61 9.68
C LYS A 161 9.17 22.75 9.02
N ALA A 162 8.69 22.55 7.79
CA ALA A 162 7.85 23.52 7.10
C ALA A 162 6.59 23.84 7.92
N LEU A 163 5.95 22.81 8.47
CA LEU A 163 4.75 22.93 9.29
C LEU A 163 5.00 23.73 10.56
N ALA A 164 6.09 23.44 11.29
CA ALA A 164 6.43 24.16 12.50
C ALA A 164 6.57 25.67 12.24
N VAL A 165 7.30 26.05 11.18
CA VAL A 165 7.49 27.45 10.80
C VAL A 165 6.18 28.09 10.33
N PHE A 166 5.37 27.44 9.49
CA PHE A 166 4.08 28.01 9.06
C PHE A 166 3.07 28.16 10.21
N VAL A 167 3.05 27.23 11.17
CA VAL A 167 2.20 27.37 12.37
C VAL A 167 2.67 28.55 13.23
N GLU A 168 3.98 28.76 13.36
CA GLU A 168 4.55 29.87 14.13
C GLU A 168 4.33 31.23 13.46
N THR A 169 4.54 31.35 12.14
CA THR A 169 4.47 32.65 11.44
C THR A 169 3.09 33.03 10.91
N LEU A 170 2.32 32.06 10.41
CA LEU A 170 1.03 32.28 9.75
C LEU A 170 -0.16 31.74 10.55
N GLY A 171 0.10 30.95 11.60
CA GLY A 171 -0.92 30.32 12.43
C GLY A 171 -1.44 28.99 11.89
N GLU A 172 -2.10 28.23 12.78
CA GLU A 172 -2.62 26.89 12.48
C GLU A 172 -3.63 26.84 11.33
N LYS A 173 -4.34 27.95 11.09
CA LYS A 173 -5.45 28.04 10.13
C LYS A 173 -5.03 28.56 8.76
N HIS A 174 -3.76 28.87 8.51
CA HIS A 174 -3.35 29.40 7.21
C HIS A 174 -3.45 28.36 6.08
N PRO A 175 -3.81 28.74 4.84
CA PRO A 175 -3.80 27.83 3.69
C PRO A 175 -2.46 27.11 3.46
N SER A 176 -1.31 27.75 3.73
CA SER A 176 0.02 27.11 3.68
C SER A 176 0.18 25.99 4.71
N THR A 177 -0.38 26.17 5.91
CA THR A 177 -0.43 25.15 6.96
C THR A 177 -1.29 23.96 6.51
N ALA A 178 -2.46 24.21 5.92
CA ALA A 178 -3.31 23.17 5.34
C ALA A 178 -2.64 22.43 4.18
N ASN A 179 -1.91 23.13 3.31
CA ASN A 179 -1.14 22.53 2.22
C ASN A 179 0.00 21.65 2.75
N THR A 180 0.68 22.07 3.82
CA THR A 180 1.75 21.29 4.44
C THR A 180 1.22 20.04 5.12
N TYR A 181 0.07 20.13 5.80
CA TYR A 181 -0.64 18.96 6.31
C TYR A 181 -1.08 18.01 5.18
N ASN A 182 -1.57 18.52 4.05
CA ASN A 182 -1.89 17.69 2.88
C ASN A 182 -0.65 16.95 2.32
N ASN A 183 0.52 17.62 2.31
CA ASN A 183 1.76 17.03 1.83
C ASN A 183 2.34 15.98 2.79
N LEU A 184 2.19 16.18 4.11
CA LEU A 184 2.42 15.12 5.10
C LEU A 184 1.49 13.93 4.86
N GLY A 185 0.20 14.19 4.62
CA GLY A 185 -0.79 13.17 4.25
C GLY A 185 -0.32 12.31 3.08
N LEU A 186 0.09 12.94 1.98
CA LEU A 186 0.64 12.29 0.79
C LEU A 186 1.90 11.47 1.09
N ALA A 187 2.83 11.99 1.89
CA ALA A 187 4.08 11.31 2.21
C ALA A 187 3.87 10.07 3.09
N TYR A 188 3.02 10.16 4.13
CA TYR A 188 2.66 9.02 4.98
C TYR A 188 1.84 7.97 4.21
N ASP A 189 0.92 8.38 3.33
CA ASP A 189 0.14 7.46 2.50
C ASP A 189 1.04 6.71 1.49
N SER A 190 1.96 7.43 0.83
CA SER A 190 2.94 6.85 -0.11
C SER A 190 3.94 5.90 0.56
N LYS A 191 4.19 6.07 1.86
CA LYS A 191 5.00 5.17 2.69
C LYS A 191 4.22 3.91 3.13
N GLY A 192 2.91 3.84 2.90
CA GLY A 192 2.02 2.77 3.40
C GLY A 192 1.49 2.99 4.82
N GLU A 193 1.80 4.13 5.44
CA GLU A 193 1.28 4.51 6.77
C GLU A 193 -0.09 5.21 6.66
N HIS A 194 -1.02 4.60 5.92
CA HIS A 194 -2.32 5.15 5.52
C HIS A 194 -3.12 5.80 6.67
N ALA A 195 -3.05 5.24 7.89
CA ALA A 195 -3.73 5.79 9.06
C ALA A 195 -3.16 7.17 9.49
N ARG A 196 -1.85 7.39 9.37
CA ARG A 196 -1.24 8.72 9.58
C ARG A 196 -1.53 9.65 8.40
N GLY A 197 -1.53 9.11 7.17
CA GLY A 197 -1.97 9.83 5.98
C GLY A 197 -3.36 10.47 6.16
N ILE A 198 -4.35 9.65 6.51
CA ILE A 198 -5.73 10.06 6.82
C ILE A 198 -5.76 11.15 7.90
N HIS A 199 -5.08 10.96 9.03
CA HIS A 199 -5.03 11.96 10.11
C HIS A 199 -4.58 13.35 9.64
N TYR A 200 -3.54 13.41 8.80
CA TYR A 200 -3.04 14.67 8.27
C TYR A 200 -3.94 15.27 7.17
N TYR A 201 -4.59 14.43 6.36
CA TYR A 201 -5.61 14.90 5.42
C TYR A 201 -6.86 15.44 6.12
N GLU A 202 -7.30 14.82 7.23
CA GLU A 202 -8.42 15.31 8.05
C GLU A 202 -8.11 16.69 8.66
N LYS A 203 -6.88 16.92 9.14
CA LYS A 203 -6.41 18.26 9.54
C LYS A 203 -6.43 19.28 8.39
N ALA A 204 -5.90 18.90 7.22
CA ALA A 204 -5.90 19.76 6.04
C ALA A 204 -7.32 20.09 5.54
N LEU A 205 -8.24 19.12 5.63
CA LEU A 205 -9.66 19.30 5.32
C LEU A 205 -10.31 20.28 6.30
N ALA A 206 -10.14 20.09 7.61
CA ALA A 206 -10.75 20.95 8.63
C ALA A 206 -10.39 22.43 8.43
N ILE A 207 -9.10 22.74 8.19
CA ILE A 207 -8.65 24.11 7.94
C ILE A 207 -9.26 24.66 6.63
N ARG A 208 -9.30 23.88 5.55
CA ARG A 208 -9.87 24.32 4.26
C ARG A 208 -11.38 24.53 4.33
N VAL A 209 -12.12 23.69 5.06
CA VAL A 209 -13.55 23.89 5.33
C VAL A 209 -13.78 25.17 6.13
N GLU A 210 -12.99 25.42 7.18
CA GLU A 210 -13.13 26.63 8.00
C GLU A 210 -12.78 27.92 7.23
N THR A 211 -11.74 27.89 6.40
CA THR A 211 -11.21 29.11 5.73
C THR A 211 -11.76 29.38 4.34
N LEU A 212 -12.10 28.35 3.57
CA LEU A 212 -12.56 28.46 2.17
C LEU A 212 -14.01 27.99 1.99
N GLY A 213 -14.60 27.37 3.03
CA GLY A 213 -15.92 26.75 2.98
C GLY A 213 -15.92 25.32 2.45
N GLU A 214 -17.05 24.64 2.64
CA GLU A 214 -17.27 23.27 2.14
C GLU A 214 -17.22 23.19 0.62
N LYS A 215 -17.75 24.22 -0.06
CA LYS A 215 -17.91 24.28 -1.52
C LYS A 215 -16.74 24.96 -2.23
N HIS A 216 -15.50 24.56 -1.91
CA HIS A 216 -14.31 25.10 -2.56
C HIS A 216 -13.50 24.00 -3.28
N PRO A 217 -12.91 24.25 -4.46
CA PRO A 217 -12.09 23.26 -5.18
C PRO A 217 -10.94 22.66 -4.35
N SER A 218 -10.31 23.45 -3.47
CA SER A 218 -9.27 22.93 -2.54
C SER A 218 -9.84 21.98 -1.49
N THR A 219 -11.07 22.23 -1.02
CA THR A 219 -11.80 21.35 -0.08
C THR A 219 -12.16 20.03 -0.79
N ALA A 220 -12.63 20.11 -2.04
CA ALA A 220 -12.84 18.93 -2.89
C ALA A 220 -11.55 18.11 -3.10
N THR A 221 -10.41 18.76 -3.25
CA THR A 221 -9.10 18.07 -3.34
C THR A 221 -8.72 17.37 -2.03
N SER A 222 -9.01 17.95 -0.86
CA SER A 222 -8.85 17.23 0.42
C SER A 222 -9.75 15.99 0.50
N TYR A 223 -11.02 16.10 0.09
CA TYR A 223 -11.92 14.96 0.03
C TYR A 223 -11.43 13.88 -0.95
N ASN A 224 -10.92 14.26 -2.13
CA ASN A 224 -10.35 13.32 -3.10
C ASN A 224 -9.14 12.57 -2.53
N ASN A 225 -8.28 13.25 -1.77
CA ASN A 225 -7.10 12.65 -1.15
C ASN A 225 -7.47 11.72 0.02
N LEU A 226 -8.49 12.07 0.82
CA LEU A 226 -9.09 11.14 1.78
C LEU A 226 -9.68 9.91 1.09
N GLY A 227 -10.40 10.10 -0.02
CA GLY A 227 -10.91 9.00 -0.85
C GLY A 227 -9.80 8.03 -1.26
N SER A 228 -8.66 8.57 -1.71
CA SER A 228 -7.47 7.78 -2.06
C SER A 228 -6.88 7.03 -0.86
N ALA A 229 -6.73 7.70 0.28
CA ALA A 229 -6.14 7.06 1.46
C ALA A 229 -7.04 5.96 2.06
N TYR A 230 -8.36 6.14 2.03
CA TYR A 230 -9.31 5.09 2.41
C TYR A 230 -9.35 3.95 1.38
N HIS A 231 -9.17 4.24 0.07
CA HIS A 231 -9.01 3.22 -0.98
C HIS A 231 -7.75 2.38 -0.78
N SER A 232 -6.59 3.01 -0.55
CA SER A 232 -5.32 2.33 -0.24
C SER A 232 -5.42 1.46 1.01
N LYS A 233 -6.20 1.90 2.01
CA LYS A 233 -6.48 1.14 3.24
C LYS A 233 -7.47 -0.03 3.04
N GLY A 234 -8.13 -0.13 1.88
CA GLY A 234 -9.13 -1.16 1.56
C GLY A 234 -10.55 -0.85 2.06
N ASP A 235 -10.81 0.35 2.59
CA ASP A 235 -12.14 0.80 3.03
C ASP A 235 -12.84 1.52 1.87
N TYR A 236 -13.30 0.72 0.91
CA TYR A 236 -13.81 1.24 -0.35
C TYR A 236 -15.13 2.01 -0.22
N ASP A 237 -15.95 1.74 0.81
CA ASP A 237 -17.21 2.45 1.01
C ASP A 237 -16.96 3.88 1.52
N ARG A 238 -16.01 4.08 2.45
CA ARG A 238 -15.58 5.45 2.80
C ARG A 238 -14.88 6.14 1.63
N ALA A 239 -14.06 5.40 0.86
CA ALA A 239 -13.42 5.95 -0.32
C ALA A 239 -14.45 6.52 -1.32
N ILE A 240 -15.49 5.75 -1.65
CA ILE A 240 -16.60 6.17 -2.50
C ILE A 240 -17.28 7.42 -1.92
N ALA A 241 -17.68 7.41 -0.65
CA ALA A 241 -18.36 8.55 -0.03
C ALA A 241 -17.54 9.85 -0.09
N PHE A 242 -16.22 9.77 0.07
CA PHE A 242 -15.32 10.92 -0.05
C PHE A 242 -15.12 11.37 -1.52
N TYR A 243 -14.99 10.43 -2.46
CA TYR A 243 -14.92 10.77 -3.88
C TYR A 243 -16.24 11.36 -4.42
N GLU A 244 -17.41 10.89 -3.95
CA GLU A 244 -18.72 11.45 -4.33
C GLU A 244 -18.86 12.89 -3.81
N LYS A 245 -18.41 13.19 -2.58
CA LYS A 245 -18.33 14.56 -2.06
C LYS A 245 -17.39 15.44 -2.90
N ALA A 246 -16.19 14.95 -3.23
CA ALA A 246 -15.24 15.67 -4.07
C ALA A 246 -15.80 15.96 -5.48
N LEU A 247 -16.47 14.96 -6.07
CA LEU A 247 -17.13 15.08 -7.37
C LEU A 247 -18.24 16.13 -7.34
N ALA A 248 -19.14 16.08 -6.35
CA ALA A 248 -20.25 17.03 -6.24
C ALA A 248 -19.76 18.49 -6.19
N ILE A 249 -18.74 18.77 -5.38
CA ILE A 249 -18.15 20.12 -5.27
C ILE A 249 -17.46 20.52 -6.59
N ARG A 250 -16.74 19.60 -7.25
CA ARG A 250 -16.05 19.88 -8.52
C ARG A 250 -17.04 20.14 -9.66
N VAL A 251 -18.13 19.38 -9.73
CA VAL A 251 -19.22 19.63 -10.70
C VAL A 251 -19.90 20.98 -10.44
N GLU A 252 -20.22 21.31 -9.18
CA GLU A 252 -20.86 22.59 -8.83
C GLU A 252 -19.96 23.81 -9.12
N MET A 253 -18.66 23.73 -8.78
CA MET A 253 -17.76 24.87 -8.81
C MET A 253 -16.93 25.02 -10.10
N LEU A 254 -16.68 23.93 -10.82
CA LEU A 254 -15.81 23.89 -12.01
C LEU A 254 -16.53 23.36 -13.26
N GLY A 255 -17.69 22.70 -13.10
CA GLY A 255 -18.47 22.09 -14.18
C GLY A 255 -18.11 20.62 -14.46
N GLU A 256 -19.02 19.93 -15.12
CA GLU A 256 -18.89 18.49 -15.43
C GLU A 256 -17.68 18.16 -16.32
N LYS A 257 -17.26 19.09 -17.18
CA LYS A 257 -16.18 18.91 -18.17
C LYS A 257 -14.79 19.35 -17.68
N HIS A 258 -14.64 19.75 -16.42
CA HIS A 258 -13.34 20.17 -15.90
C HIS A 258 -12.39 18.97 -15.69
N PRO A 259 -11.08 19.07 -15.98
CA PRO A 259 -10.13 17.97 -15.77
C PRO A 259 -10.19 17.35 -14.36
N SER A 260 -10.27 18.18 -13.32
CA SER A 260 -10.41 17.69 -11.94
C SER A 260 -11.69 16.88 -11.67
N THR A 261 -12.75 17.09 -12.45
CA THR A 261 -13.97 16.27 -12.39
C THR A 261 -13.68 14.86 -12.93
N ALA A 262 -12.83 14.72 -13.94
CA ALA A 262 -12.34 13.43 -14.42
C ALA A 262 -11.54 12.68 -13.35
N ASP A 263 -10.67 13.35 -12.58
CA ASP A 263 -9.92 12.73 -11.48
C ASP A 263 -10.85 12.06 -10.44
N SER A 264 -11.96 12.73 -10.08
CA SER A 264 -12.92 12.17 -9.12
C SER A 264 -13.74 11.02 -9.73
N TYR A 265 -14.03 11.06 -11.03
CA TYR A 265 -14.59 9.90 -11.74
C TYR A 265 -13.61 8.72 -11.82
N LEU A 266 -12.31 8.97 -12.04
CA LEU A 266 -11.28 7.92 -11.97
C LEU A 266 -11.19 7.32 -10.55
N GLY A 267 -11.24 8.15 -9.51
CA GLY A 267 -11.28 7.69 -8.11
C GLY A 267 -12.47 6.79 -7.81
N LEU A 268 -13.68 7.20 -8.20
CA LEU A 268 -14.89 6.36 -8.09
C LEU A 268 -14.76 5.07 -8.89
N GLY A 269 -14.27 5.15 -10.13
CA GLY A 269 -14.04 3.99 -10.98
C GLY A 269 -13.10 2.98 -10.33
N ASN A 270 -11.98 3.45 -9.78
CA ASN A 270 -10.99 2.63 -9.06
C ASN A 270 -11.62 1.97 -7.81
N ALA A 271 -12.41 2.72 -7.03
CA ALA A 271 -13.04 2.19 -5.83
C ALA A 271 -14.13 1.15 -6.13
N TYR A 272 -15.00 1.40 -7.13
CA TYR A 272 -15.98 0.42 -7.57
C TYR A 272 -15.34 -0.80 -8.24
N TYR A 273 -14.21 -0.64 -8.94
CA TYR A 273 -13.42 -1.75 -9.48
C TYR A 273 -12.87 -2.64 -8.35
N SER A 274 -12.30 -2.05 -7.30
CA SER A 274 -11.79 -2.79 -6.13
C SER A 274 -12.90 -3.48 -5.32
N LYS A 275 -14.15 -2.98 -5.35
CA LYS A 275 -15.33 -3.68 -4.81
C LYS A 275 -15.86 -4.82 -5.70
N GLY A 276 -15.34 -4.99 -6.92
CA GLY A 276 -15.87 -5.93 -7.91
C GLY A 276 -17.13 -5.47 -8.63
N GLU A 277 -17.56 -4.21 -8.44
CA GLU A 277 -18.74 -3.63 -9.09
C GLU A 277 -18.39 -3.08 -10.49
N TYR A 278 -17.87 -3.96 -11.36
CA TYR A 278 -17.21 -3.58 -12.62
C TYR A 278 -18.07 -2.73 -13.57
N ASP A 279 -19.39 -2.96 -13.64
CA ASP A 279 -20.28 -2.16 -14.50
C ASP A 279 -20.37 -0.69 -14.04
N LYS A 280 -20.31 -0.42 -12.73
CA LYS A 280 -20.21 0.96 -12.22
C LYS A 280 -18.83 1.54 -12.53
N ALA A 281 -17.76 0.75 -12.34
CA ALA A 281 -16.41 1.18 -12.63
C ALA A 281 -16.25 1.62 -14.10
N ILE A 282 -16.77 0.82 -15.04
CA ILE A 282 -16.81 1.14 -16.48
C ILE A 282 -17.55 2.45 -16.70
N ALA A 283 -18.77 2.62 -16.16
CA ALA A 283 -19.56 3.84 -16.36
C ALA A 283 -18.87 5.11 -15.82
N PHE A 284 -18.06 5.02 -14.76
CA PHE A 284 -17.26 6.13 -14.27
C PHE A 284 -15.99 6.36 -15.11
N TYR A 285 -15.28 5.32 -15.52
CA TYR A 285 -14.13 5.45 -16.43
C TYR A 285 -14.52 5.99 -17.81
N GLU A 286 -15.70 5.65 -18.35
CA GLU A 286 -16.22 6.21 -19.61
C GLU A 286 -16.46 7.73 -19.50
N LYS A 287 -16.99 8.20 -18.36
CA LYS A 287 -17.13 9.64 -18.08
C LYS A 287 -15.78 10.34 -17.96
N ALA A 288 -14.85 9.75 -17.20
CA ALA A 288 -13.49 10.28 -17.10
C ALA A 288 -12.79 10.34 -18.46
N LEU A 289 -12.96 9.31 -19.30
CA LEU A 289 -12.39 9.24 -20.65
C LEU A 289 -12.94 10.36 -21.52
N ALA A 290 -14.26 10.57 -21.55
CA ALA A 290 -14.89 11.62 -22.36
C ALA A 290 -14.31 13.00 -22.02
N ILE A 291 -14.19 13.32 -20.73
CA ILE A 291 -13.60 14.59 -20.26
C ILE A 291 -12.11 14.67 -20.61
N THR A 292 -11.36 13.58 -20.41
CA THR A 292 -9.91 13.56 -20.66
C THR A 292 -9.59 13.72 -22.14
N VAL A 293 -10.39 13.10 -23.03
CA VAL A 293 -10.29 13.28 -24.48
C VAL A 293 -10.65 14.70 -24.90
N GLU A 294 -11.72 15.28 -24.34
CA GLU A 294 -12.14 16.65 -24.67
C GLU A 294 -11.14 17.72 -24.20
N THR A 295 -10.49 17.51 -23.05
CA THR A 295 -9.62 18.51 -22.40
C THR A 295 -8.13 18.36 -22.70
N LEU A 296 -7.62 17.14 -22.83
CA LEU A 296 -6.20 16.83 -23.05
C LEU A 296 -5.93 16.20 -24.43
N GLY A 297 -6.96 15.72 -25.11
CA GLY A 297 -6.88 15.10 -26.44
C GLY A 297 -6.78 13.57 -26.42
N GLU A 298 -7.16 12.95 -27.55
CA GLU A 298 -7.16 11.48 -27.73
C GLU A 298 -5.78 10.85 -27.50
N LYS A 299 -4.71 11.59 -27.76
CA LYS A 299 -3.32 11.11 -27.67
C LYS A 299 -2.62 11.43 -26.35
N HIS A 300 -3.31 11.93 -25.33
CA HIS A 300 -2.65 12.25 -24.06
C HIS A 300 -2.33 10.98 -23.25
N PRO A 301 -1.20 10.92 -22.49
CA PRO A 301 -0.91 9.79 -21.60
C PRO A 301 -2.03 9.47 -20.59
N SER A 302 -2.75 10.48 -20.09
CA SER A 302 -3.92 10.27 -19.22
C SER A 302 -5.07 9.55 -19.92
N THR A 303 -5.25 9.78 -21.23
CA THR A 303 -6.22 9.05 -22.07
C THR A 303 -5.82 7.59 -22.18
N ALA A 304 -4.53 7.30 -22.38
CA ALA A 304 -4.00 5.93 -22.37
C ALA A 304 -4.21 5.23 -21.01
N SER A 305 -3.96 5.92 -19.89
CA SER A 305 -4.22 5.40 -18.55
C SER A 305 -5.71 5.07 -18.35
N THR A 306 -6.61 5.92 -18.83
CA THR A 306 -8.06 5.69 -18.71
C THR A 306 -8.53 4.51 -19.57
N TYR A 307 -7.95 4.33 -20.76
CA TYR A 307 -8.16 3.12 -21.58
C TYR A 307 -7.62 1.86 -20.90
N ASN A 308 -6.47 1.92 -20.23
CA ASN A 308 -5.96 0.79 -19.44
C ASN A 308 -6.92 0.42 -18.29
N ASN A 309 -7.51 1.40 -17.61
CA ASN A 309 -8.49 1.16 -16.54
C ASN A 309 -9.80 0.53 -17.07
N LEU A 310 -10.31 1.01 -18.23
CA LEU A 310 -11.43 0.37 -18.94
C LEU A 310 -11.11 -1.06 -19.35
N GLY A 311 -9.92 -1.29 -19.93
CA GLY A 311 -9.45 -2.62 -20.29
C GLY A 311 -9.41 -3.56 -19.10
N SER A 312 -8.95 -3.07 -17.94
CA SER A 312 -8.90 -3.81 -16.68
C SER A 312 -10.29 -4.17 -16.16
N ALA A 313 -11.25 -3.25 -16.24
CA ALA A 313 -12.64 -3.49 -15.84
C ALA A 313 -13.33 -4.53 -16.75
N TYR A 314 -13.15 -4.45 -18.08
CA TYR A 314 -13.68 -5.46 -19.00
C TYR A 314 -12.97 -6.82 -18.83
N TYR A 315 -11.67 -6.83 -18.56
CA TYR A 315 -10.92 -8.05 -18.28
C TYR A 315 -11.47 -8.78 -17.05
N SER A 316 -11.64 -8.07 -15.93
CA SER A 316 -12.18 -8.64 -14.68
C SER A 316 -13.65 -9.06 -14.78
N LYS A 317 -14.39 -8.52 -15.75
CA LYS A 317 -15.75 -8.96 -16.12
C LYS A 317 -15.76 -10.19 -17.05
N GLY A 318 -14.61 -10.61 -17.58
CA GLY A 318 -14.47 -11.70 -18.54
C GLY A 318 -14.75 -11.32 -20.00
N GLU A 319 -14.94 -10.03 -20.31
CA GLU A 319 -15.18 -9.52 -21.66
C GLU A 319 -13.83 -9.26 -22.39
N TYR A 320 -13.01 -10.30 -22.53
CA TYR A 320 -11.60 -10.18 -22.93
C TYR A 320 -11.36 -9.49 -24.28
N ASP A 321 -12.23 -9.66 -25.27
CA ASP A 321 -12.07 -8.99 -26.57
C ASP A 321 -12.24 -7.46 -26.47
N LYS A 322 -13.10 -6.97 -25.57
CA LYS A 322 -13.19 -5.53 -25.27
C LYS A 322 -11.96 -5.07 -24.51
N ALA A 323 -11.49 -5.88 -23.55
CA ALA A 323 -10.28 -5.57 -22.79
C ALA A 323 -9.08 -5.38 -23.72
N ILE A 324 -8.87 -6.31 -24.66
CA ILE A 324 -7.82 -6.22 -25.71
C ILE A 324 -7.99 -4.93 -26.52
N ALA A 325 -9.18 -4.64 -27.05
CA ALA A 325 -9.39 -3.44 -27.86
C ALA A 325 -9.12 -2.12 -27.11
N PHE A 326 -9.33 -2.08 -25.78
CA PHE A 326 -8.96 -0.93 -24.96
C PHE A 326 -7.46 -0.88 -24.63
N TYR A 327 -6.84 -2.02 -24.32
CA TYR A 327 -5.39 -2.09 -24.12
C TYR A 327 -4.58 -1.79 -25.39
N GLU A 328 -5.07 -2.17 -26.58
CA GLU A 328 -4.43 -1.82 -27.87
C GLU A 328 -4.46 -0.30 -28.12
N LYS A 329 -5.57 0.38 -27.79
CA LYS A 329 -5.65 1.85 -27.82
C LYS A 329 -4.70 2.50 -26.83
N ALA A 330 -4.67 2.01 -25.59
CA ALA A 330 -3.72 2.49 -24.58
C ALA A 330 -2.27 2.30 -25.03
N LEU A 331 -1.94 1.15 -25.63
CA LEU A 331 -0.61 0.83 -26.13
C LEU A 331 -0.19 1.78 -27.24
N ALA A 332 -1.05 2.01 -28.24
CA ALA A 332 -0.75 2.90 -29.37
C ALA A 332 -0.40 4.31 -28.89
N ILE A 333 -1.20 4.86 -27.97
CA ILE A 333 -0.95 6.20 -27.39
C ILE A 333 0.33 6.20 -26.54
N THR A 334 0.55 5.18 -25.71
CA THR A 334 1.72 5.10 -24.81
C THR A 334 3.02 4.99 -25.62
N VAL A 335 3.03 4.18 -26.69
CA VAL A 335 4.16 4.07 -27.61
C VAL A 335 4.41 5.39 -28.35
N GLU A 336 3.37 6.07 -28.83
CA GLU A 336 3.51 7.35 -29.54
C GLU A 336 4.04 8.48 -28.63
N THR A 337 3.64 8.52 -27.36
CA THR A 337 3.94 9.64 -26.45
C THR A 337 5.10 9.43 -25.48
N LEU A 338 5.28 8.22 -24.98
CA LEU A 338 6.32 7.88 -23.99
C LEU A 338 7.41 6.97 -24.58
N GLY A 339 7.17 6.37 -25.76
CA GLY A 339 8.10 5.51 -26.48
C GLY A 339 7.95 4.02 -26.16
N GLU A 340 8.45 3.18 -27.07
CA GLU A 340 8.37 1.72 -26.97
C GLU A 340 9.02 1.16 -25.69
N LYS A 341 10.05 1.85 -25.18
CA LYS A 341 10.83 1.43 -24.00
C LYS A 341 10.32 2.00 -22.68
N HIS A 342 9.19 2.69 -22.63
CA HIS A 342 8.70 3.24 -21.36
C HIS A 342 8.13 2.14 -20.44
N PRO A 343 8.32 2.20 -19.11
CA PRO A 343 7.71 1.24 -18.18
C PRO A 343 6.19 1.10 -18.33
N SER A 344 5.47 2.19 -18.63
CA SER A 344 4.01 2.15 -18.92
C SER A 344 3.66 1.33 -20.17
N THR A 345 4.56 1.28 -21.15
CA THR A 345 4.42 0.43 -22.34
C THR A 345 4.54 -1.05 -21.95
N ALA A 346 5.50 -1.37 -21.07
CA ALA A 346 5.64 -2.72 -20.51
C ALA A 346 4.40 -3.17 -19.73
N SER A 347 3.85 -2.31 -18.85
CA SER A 347 2.60 -2.60 -18.13
C SER A 347 1.44 -2.86 -19.08
N THR A 348 1.33 -2.09 -20.17
CA THR A 348 0.27 -2.29 -21.17
C THR A 348 0.46 -3.58 -21.97
N TYR A 349 1.71 -3.98 -22.26
CA TYR A 349 2.01 -5.29 -22.83
C TYR A 349 1.68 -6.45 -21.87
N ASN A 350 1.95 -6.31 -20.57
CA ASN A 350 1.55 -7.31 -19.57
C ASN A 350 0.02 -7.46 -19.49
N ASN A 351 -0.73 -6.35 -19.59
CA ASN A 351 -2.18 -6.35 -19.63
C ASN A 351 -2.75 -7.08 -20.87
N LEU A 352 -2.17 -6.82 -22.06
CA LEU A 352 -2.49 -7.55 -23.29
C LEU A 352 -2.15 -9.04 -23.16
N GLY A 353 -0.98 -9.37 -22.61
CA GLY A 353 -0.55 -10.74 -22.36
C GLY A 353 -1.54 -11.51 -21.48
N SER A 354 -2.01 -10.87 -20.40
CA SER A 354 -3.04 -11.41 -19.50
C SER A 354 -4.38 -11.63 -20.21
N ALA A 355 -4.82 -10.69 -21.03
CA ALA A 355 -6.06 -10.81 -21.78
C ALA A 355 -6.02 -11.96 -22.82
N TYR A 356 -4.92 -12.09 -23.58
CA TYR A 356 -4.74 -13.22 -24.50
C TYR A 356 -4.57 -14.56 -23.76
N TYR A 357 -3.88 -14.58 -22.61
CA TYR A 357 -3.76 -15.77 -21.77
C TYR A 357 -5.13 -16.28 -21.32
N SER A 358 -6.01 -15.38 -20.84
CA SER A 358 -7.35 -15.73 -20.38
C SER A 358 -8.32 -16.10 -21.51
N LYS A 359 -8.00 -15.77 -22.77
CA LYS A 359 -8.64 -16.33 -23.97
C LYS A 359 -8.11 -17.71 -24.39
N GLY A 360 -7.03 -18.19 -23.78
CA GLY A 360 -6.31 -19.41 -24.20
C GLY A 360 -5.37 -19.22 -25.39
N GLU A 361 -5.14 -17.98 -25.83
CA GLU A 361 -4.23 -17.63 -26.94
C GLU A 361 -2.77 -17.52 -26.44
N TYR A 362 -2.25 -18.60 -25.84
CA TYR A 362 -1.00 -18.58 -25.06
C TYR A 362 0.23 -18.10 -25.85
N ASP A 363 0.32 -18.37 -27.15
CA ASP A 363 1.44 -17.90 -27.99
C ASP A 363 1.47 -16.37 -28.12
N LYS A 364 0.31 -15.72 -28.23
CA LYS A 364 0.22 -14.26 -28.21
C LYS A 364 0.53 -13.72 -26.82
N ALA A 365 0.03 -14.39 -25.77
CA ALA A 365 0.31 -14.01 -24.39
C ALA A 365 1.82 -13.96 -24.12
N ILE A 366 2.53 -15.05 -24.47
CA ILE A 366 3.99 -15.16 -24.37
C ILE A 366 4.67 -14.03 -25.16
N ALA A 367 4.29 -13.80 -26.42
CA ALA A 367 4.91 -12.76 -27.24
C ALA A 367 4.73 -11.33 -26.68
N PHE A 368 3.63 -11.06 -25.97
CA PHE A 368 3.44 -9.78 -25.28
C PHE A 368 4.21 -9.70 -23.96
N TYR A 369 4.23 -10.77 -23.16
CA TYR A 369 5.02 -10.83 -21.93
C TYR A 369 6.53 -10.76 -22.20
N GLU A 370 7.04 -11.36 -23.29
CA GLU A 370 8.45 -11.25 -23.69
C GLU A 370 8.84 -9.81 -24.07
N LYS A 371 7.92 -9.05 -24.70
CA LYS A 371 8.12 -7.61 -24.93
C LYS A 371 8.11 -6.80 -23.64
N ALA A 372 7.17 -7.06 -22.74
CA ALA A 372 7.13 -6.42 -21.43
C ALA A 372 8.43 -6.67 -20.65
N LEU A 373 8.91 -7.92 -20.66
CA LEU A 373 10.13 -8.34 -19.96
C LEU A 373 11.37 -7.62 -20.48
N ALA A 374 11.52 -7.52 -21.80
CA ALA A 374 12.65 -6.82 -22.40
C ALA A 374 12.72 -5.36 -21.91
N ILE A 375 11.57 -4.69 -21.81
CA ILE A 375 11.47 -3.30 -21.34
C ILE A 375 11.73 -3.20 -19.83
N THR A 376 11.14 -4.06 -18.99
CA THR A 376 11.35 -3.98 -17.52
C THR A 376 12.79 -4.30 -17.14
N VAL A 377 13.43 -5.27 -17.82
CA VAL A 377 14.85 -5.57 -17.63
C VAL A 377 15.73 -4.39 -18.03
N GLU A 378 15.46 -3.74 -19.17
CA GLU A 378 16.26 -2.59 -19.64
C GLU A 378 16.08 -1.35 -18.77
N THR A 379 14.87 -1.08 -18.28
CA THR A 379 14.55 0.19 -17.57
C THR A 379 14.58 0.12 -16.05
N LEU A 380 14.19 -1.00 -15.47
CA LEU A 380 14.09 -1.18 -14.01
C LEU A 380 15.15 -2.15 -13.46
N GLY A 381 15.76 -2.94 -14.35
CA GLY A 381 16.77 -3.95 -14.02
C GLY A 381 16.18 -5.33 -13.77
N GLU A 382 17.06 -6.35 -13.85
CA GLU A 382 16.69 -7.76 -13.67
C GLU A 382 16.07 -8.07 -12.30
N LYS A 383 16.42 -7.30 -11.27
CA LYS A 383 15.99 -7.52 -9.88
C LYS A 383 14.75 -6.74 -9.44
N HIS A 384 14.13 -5.97 -10.33
CA HIS A 384 12.95 -5.17 -9.96
C HIS A 384 11.71 -6.06 -9.75
N PRO A 385 10.84 -5.79 -8.76
CA PRO A 385 9.61 -6.56 -8.55
C PRO A 385 8.74 -6.70 -9.82
N SER A 386 8.57 -5.65 -10.61
CA SER A 386 7.83 -5.70 -11.89
C SER A 386 8.47 -6.61 -12.95
N THR A 387 9.77 -6.85 -12.86
CA THR A 387 10.47 -7.83 -13.69
C THR A 387 10.16 -9.25 -13.21
N ALA A 388 10.08 -9.47 -11.89
CA ALA A 388 9.64 -10.73 -11.29
C ALA A 388 8.18 -11.07 -11.67
N ASP A 389 7.25 -10.11 -11.56
CA ASP A 389 5.85 -10.27 -12.00
C ASP A 389 5.76 -10.75 -13.46
N THR A 390 6.60 -10.17 -14.33
CA THR A 390 6.64 -10.52 -15.75
C THR A 390 7.24 -11.92 -15.98
N TYR A 391 8.25 -12.32 -15.20
CA TYR A 391 8.74 -13.70 -15.19
C TYR A 391 7.68 -14.68 -14.69
N GLY A 392 6.95 -14.37 -13.63
CA GLY A 392 5.84 -15.19 -13.13
C GLY A 392 4.74 -15.39 -14.19
N ASN A 393 4.37 -14.32 -14.90
CA ASN A 393 3.42 -14.36 -16.02
C ASN A 393 3.89 -15.26 -17.18
N LEU A 394 5.17 -15.18 -17.56
CA LEU A 394 5.76 -16.08 -18.55
C LEU A 394 5.75 -17.53 -18.07
N GLY A 395 6.11 -17.78 -16.81
CA GLY A 395 6.09 -19.10 -16.20
C GLY A 395 4.71 -19.76 -16.28
N ILE A 396 3.66 -19.01 -15.94
CA ILE A 396 2.26 -19.43 -16.03
C ILE A 396 1.84 -19.70 -17.49
N ALA A 397 2.23 -18.84 -18.44
CA ALA A 397 1.89 -18.99 -19.84
C ALA A 397 2.55 -20.22 -20.49
N TYR A 398 3.84 -20.44 -20.23
CA TYR A 398 4.56 -21.63 -20.68
C TYR A 398 4.06 -22.92 -20.02
N HIS A 399 3.67 -22.88 -18.74
CA HIS A 399 3.04 -24.01 -18.06
C HIS A 399 1.71 -24.40 -18.73
N SER A 400 0.84 -23.43 -19.04
CA SER A 400 -0.44 -23.69 -19.71
C SER A 400 -0.29 -24.13 -21.18
N LYS A 401 0.83 -23.79 -21.82
CA LYS A 401 1.25 -24.34 -23.12
C LYS A 401 1.84 -25.77 -23.01
N GLY A 402 2.22 -26.21 -21.82
CA GLY A 402 2.84 -27.51 -21.57
C GLY A 402 4.37 -27.55 -21.71
N ASP A 403 5.02 -26.39 -21.90
CA ASP A 403 6.48 -26.26 -21.90
C ASP A 403 6.97 -26.08 -20.46
N TYR A 404 7.09 -27.21 -19.75
CA TYR A 404 7.45 -27.21 -18.33
C TYR A 404 8.87 -26.72 -18.07
N ASP A 405 9.80 -26.88 -19.03
CA ASP A 405 11.19 -26.45 -18.86
C ASP A 405 11.32 -24.92 -18.88
N ARG A 406 10.66 -24.24 -19.83
CA ARG A 406 10.59 -22.77 -19.82
C ARG A 406 9.78 -22.27 -18.63
N ALA A 407 8.70 -22.95 -18.26
CA ALA A 407 7.90 -22.58 -17.09
C ALA A 407 8.73 -22.58 -15.81
N ILE A 408 9.52 -23.64 -15.57
CA ILE A 408 10.45 -23.75 -14.45
C ILE A 408 11.49 -22.63 -14.53
N HIS A 409 12.15 -22.43 -15.67
CA HIS A 409 13.19 -21.40 -15.83
C HIS A 409 12.70 -19.99 -15.43
N PHE A 410 11.51 -19.59 -15.88
CA PHE A 410 10.98 -18.27 -15.54
C PHE A 410 10.51 -18.18 -14.08
N HIS A 411 9.90 -19.23 -13.52
CA HIS A 411 9.55 -19.24 -12.10
C HIS A 411 10.78 -19.27 -11.18
N GLU A 412 11.90 -19.87 -11.57
CA GLU A 412 13.15 -19.82 -10.81
C GLU A 412 13.75 -18.40 -10.78
N LYS A 413 13.61 -17.62 -11.87
CA LYS A 413 14.00 -16.21 -11.89
C LYS A 413 13.10 -15.33 -11.00
N ASP A 414 11.79 -15.50 -11.10
CA ASP A 414 10.79 -14.86 -10.23
C ASP A 414 11.06 -15.18 -8.74
N LEU A 415 11.31 -16.45 -8.43
CA LEU A 415 11.68 -16.92 -7.09
C LEU A 415 12.95 -16.23 -6.58
N ALA A 416 14.00 -16.14 -7.38
CA ALA A 416 15.27 -15.52 -6.96
C ALA A 416 15.09 -14.05 -6.53
N ILE A 417 14.29 -13.28 -7.27
CA ILE A 417 13.97 -11.88 -6.96
C ILE A 417 13.08 -11.82 -5.70
N THR A 418 12.07 -12.69 -5.61
CA THR A 418 11.15 -12.74 -4.46
C THR A 418 11.87 -13.13 -3.16
N VAL A 419 12.88 -14.01 -3.22
CA VAL A 419 13.75 -14.38 -2.10
C VAL A 419 14.59 -13.19 -1.64
N GLU A 420 15.17 -12.41 -2.57
CA GLU A 420 15.94 -11.21 -2.24
C GLU A 420 15.06 -10.10 -1.62
N ALA A 421 13.82 -9.95 -2.08
CA ALA A 421 12.90 -8.93 -1.61
C ALA A 421 12.21 -9.27 -0.27
N LEU A 422 11.81 -10.52 -0.05
CA LEU A 422 10.99 -10.93 1.11
C LEU A 422 11.72 -11.84 2.11
N GLY A 423 12.88 -12.37 1.74
CA GLY A 423 13.63 -13.37 2.51
C GLY A 423 13.11 -14.80 2.34
N GLU A 424 14.02 -15.78 2.40
CA GLU A 424 13.76 -17.22 2.17
C GLU A 424 12.58 -17.79 2.97
N LYS A 425 12.33 -17.25 4.16
CA LYS A 425 11.30 -17.71 5.09
C LYS A 425 9.91 -17.13 4.82
N HIS A 426 9.73 -16.27 3.81
CA HIS A 426 8.42 -15.67 3.56
C HIS A 426 7.40 -16.70 3.02
N PRO A 427 6.13 -16.70 3.47
CA PRO A 427 5.11 -17.61 2.96
C PRO A 427 4.87 -17.54 1.44
N SER A 428 5.07 -16.37 0.82
CA SER A 428 5.02 -16.22 -0.65
C SER A 428 6.16 -16.96 -1.34
N VAL A 429 7.40 -16.87 -0.80
CA VAL A 429 8.57 -17.61 -1.30
C VAL A 429 8.30 -19.11 -1.25
N ALA A 430 7.77 -19.61 -0.12
CA ALA A 430 7.35 -21.01 0.02
C ALA A 430 6.28 -21.42 -1.01
N THR A 431 5.38 -20.49 -1.39
CA THR A 431 4.38 -20.73 -2.43
C THR A 431 5.02 -20.86 -3.81
N SER A 432 6.03 -20.04 -4.13
CA SER A 432 6.80 -20.16 -5.38
C SER A 432 7.60 -21.47 -5.43
N TYR A 433 8.32 -21.85 -4.35
CA TYR A 433 8.96 -23.17 -4.23
C TYR A 433 7.96 -24.32 -4.46
N PHE A 434 6.77 -24.25 -3.84
CA PHE A 434 5.73 -25.26 -4.00
C PHE A 434 5.22 -25.37 -5.44
N ASN A 435 5.00 -24.23 -6.11
CA ASN A 435 4.55 -24.19 -7.50
C ASN A 435 5.61 -24.76 -8.46
N ILE A 436 6.87 -24.39 -8.30
CA ILE A 436 8.00 -24.95 -9.07
C ILE A 436 8.09 -26.47 -8.87
N GLY A 437 7.99 -26.96 -7.63
CA GLY A 437 7.99 -28.39 -7.36
C GLY A 437 6.80 -29.16 -7.99
N LEU A 438 5.65 -28.52 -8.16
CA LEU A 438 4.55 -29.09 -8.96
C LEU A 438 4.87 -29.15 -10.45
N LEU A 439 5.61 -28.18 -11.00
CA LEU A 439 6.06 -28.21 -12.40
C LEU A 439 7.08 -29.32 -12.64
N TYR A 440 8.04 -29.53 -11.73
CA TYR A 440 8.96 -30.68 -11.80
C TYR A 440 8.22 -32.03 -11.77
N ASP A 441 7.17 -32.19 -10.95
CA ASP A 441 6.33 -33.40 -10.94
C ASP A 441 5.56 -33.58 -12.26
N LYS A 442 5.12 -32.49 -12.90
CA LYS A 442 4.49 -32.50 -14.23
C LYS A 442 5.47 -32.84 -15.35
N ARG A 443 6.71 -32.37 -15.26
CA ARG A 443 7.83 -32.78 -16.14
C ARG A 443 8.22 -34.25 -15.94
N GLY A 444 7.95 -34.81 -14.77
CA GLY A 444 8.27 -36.19 -14.38
C GLY A 444 9.53 -36.33 -13.53
N ASP A 445 10.18 -35.21 -13.20
CA ASP A 445 11.37 -35.14 -12.35
C ASP A 445 10.95 -35.14 -10.87
N LYS A 446 10.73 -36.34 -10.35
CA LYS A 446 10.23 -36.54 -8.99
C LYS A 446 11.24 -36.16 -7.90
N GLU A 447 12.54 -36.16 -8.22
CA GLU A 447 13.60 -35.84 -7.26
C GLU A 447 13.60 -34.35 -6.96
N GLN A 448 13.68 -33.52 -8.00
CA GLN A 448 13.58 -32.06 -7.87
C GLN A 448 12.20 -31.65 -7.33
N ALA A 449 11.12 -32.28 -7.78
CA ALA A 449 9.79 -32.04 -7.23
C ALA A 449 9.71 -32.26 -5.72
N CYS A 450 10.36 -33.33 -5.22
CA CYS A 450 10.42 -33.60 -3.78
C CYS A 450 11.29 -32.58 -3.03
N ALA A 451 12.40 -32.13 -3.60
CA ALA A 451 13.27 -31.14 -2.98
C ALA A 451 12.55 -29.78 -2.82
N TYR A 452 11.99 -29.26 -3.92
CA TYR A 452 11.24 -28.01 -3.95
C TYR A 452 10.01 -28.02 -3.02
N ILE A 453 9.23 -29.11 -3.01
CA ILE A 453 8.05 -29.23 -2.13
C ILE A 453 8.45 -29.43 -0.66
N GLN A 454 9.57 -30.10 -0.36
CA GLN A 454 10.09 -30.20 1.01
C GLN A 454 10.48 -28.82 1.54
N HIS A 455 11.24 -28.03 0.76
CA HIS A 455 11.63 -26.67 1.15
C HIS A 455 10.40 -25.78 1.44
N ALA A 456 9.39 -25.83 0.56
CA ALA A 456 8.12 -25.15 0.78
C ALA A 456 7.40 -25.62 2.05
N LEU A 457 7.35 -26.94 2.29
CA LEU A 457 6.73 -27.53 3.48
C LEU A 457 7.40 -27.05 4.77
N ASP A 458 8.73 -26.99 4.80
CA ASP A 458 9.50 -26.60 5.98
C ASP A 458 9.27 -25.12 6.33
N VAL A 459 9.22 -24.24 5.32
CA VAL A 459 8.87 -22.82 5.51
C VAL A 459 7.40 -22.66 5.92
N PHE A 460 6.45 -23.37 5.29
CA PHE A 460 5.03 -23.29 5.68
C PHE A 460 4.79 -23.81 7.11
N ALA A 461 5.42 -24.92 7.50
CA ALA A 461 5.28 -25.50 8.82
C ALA A 461 5.84 -24.58 9.92
N THR A 462 6.95 -23.89 9.64
CA THR A 462 7.59 -22.96 10.60
C THR A 462 6.90 -21.59 10.69
N THR A 463 6.28 -21.10 9.61
CA THR A 463 5.65 -19.76 9.59
C THR A 463 4.14 -19.76 9.79
N LEU A 464 3.42 -20.72 9.22
CA LEU A 464 1.95 -20.80 9.26
C LEU A 464 1.46 -21.92 10.19
N GLY A 465 2.35 -22.80 10.63
CA GLY A 465 2.05 -23.94 11.49
C GLY A 465 1.65 -25.23 10.73
N PRO A 466 1.62 -26.38 11.43
CA PRO A 466 1.39 -27.69 10.82
C PRO A 466 -0.02 -27.85 10.23
N ASP A 467 -1.04 -27.29 10.87
CA ASP A 467 -2.45 -27.44 10.47
C ASP A 467 -2.89 -26.46 9.36
N HIS A 468 -1.99 -25.58 8.88
CA HIS A 468 -2.35 -24.60 7.86
C HIS A 468 -2.66 -25.27 6.51
N PRO A 469 -3.68 -24.83 5.73
CA PRO A 469 -4.02 -25.42 4.45
C PRO A 469 -2.87 -25.53 3.44
N HIS A 470 -1.93 -24.58 3.43
CA HIS A 470 -0.73 -24.66 2.58
C HIS A 470 0.23 -25.77 3.04
N THR A 471 0.53 -25.88 4.34
CA THR A 471 1.36 -26.94 4.93
C THR A 471 0.78 -28.32 4.61
N LEU A 472 -0.51 -28.53 4.88
CA LEU A 472 -1.22 -29.78 4.56
C LEU A 472 -1.26 -30.08 3.05
N LYS A 473 -1.36 -29.06 2.19
CA LYS A 473 -1.34 -29.21 0.72
C LYS A 473 0.06 -29.60 0.22
N ALA A 474 1.12 -29.00 0.77
CA ALA A 474 2.50 -29.33 0.47
C ALA A 474 2.81 -30.77 0.89
N GLU A 475 2.52 -31.12 2.15
CA GLU A 475 2.75 -32.45 2.70
C GLU A 475 2.01 -33.55 1.89
N ARG A 476 0.73 -33.33 1.57
CA ARG A 476 -0.06 -34.28 0.75
C ARG A 476 0.55 -34.50 -0.63
N ASN A 477 1.09 -33.46 -1.28
CA ASN A 477 1.75 -33.61 -2.58
C ASN A 477 3.09 -34.33 -2.44
N LEU A 478 3.89 -34.00 -1.43
CA LEU A 478 5.15 -34.67 -1.14
C LEU A 478 4.95 -36.18 -0.92
N ARG A 479 3.97 -36.55 -0.10
CA ARG A 479 3.58 -37.96 0.13
C ARG A 479 3.12 -38.64 -1.17
N ARG A 480 2.35 -37.96 -2.03
CA ARG A 480 1.90 -38.48 -3.34
C ARG A 480 3.08 -38.77 -4.27
N ILE A 481 4.04 -37.84 -4.37
CA ILE A 481 5.17 -37.92 -5.30
C ILE A 481 6.14 -39.02 -4.84
N ARG A 482 6.49 -39.05 -3.54
CA ARG A 482 7.29 -40.12 -2.92
C ARG A 482 6.61 -41.49 -3.02
N GLY A 483 5.32 -41.59 -2.70
CA GLY A 483 4.55 -42.84 -2.79
C GLY A 483 4.45 -43.39 -4.22
N GLY A 484 4.45 -42.52 -5.22
CA GLY A 484 4.51 -42.88 -6.64
C GLY A 484 5.90 -43.25 -7.16
N ALA A 485 6.96 -43.24 -6.34
CA ALA A 485 8.29 -43.73 -6.70
C ALA A 485 8.44 -45.23 -6.37
N VAL A 486 7.88 -45.67 -5.24
CA VAL A 486 7.95 -47.06 -4.74
C VAL A 486 7.33 -48.08 -5.71
N THR A 487 6.33 -47.68 -6.51
CA THR A 487 5.60 -48.57 -7.41
C THR A 487 6.26 -48.83 -8.78
N ARG A 488 7.47 -48.32 -9.06
CA ARG A 488 8.19 -48.55 -10.34
C ARG A 488 9.47 -49.39 -10.24
N GLN A 489 9.85 -49.90 -9.07
CA GLN A 489 11.06 -50.74 -8.90
C GLN A 489 10.79 -52.25 -8.66
N HIS A 490 9.57 -52.74 -8.88
CA HIS A 490 9.22 -54.16 -8.71
C HIS A 490 8.71 -54.83 -10.00
N THR A 491 9.47 -54.68 -11.08
CA THR A 491 9.44 -55.60 -12.24
C THR A 491 10.84 -55.80 -12.84
N SER A 492 11.76 -56.41 -12.09
CA SER A 492 12.94 -57.09 -12.65
C SER A 492 13.50 -58.10 -11.64
N THR A 493 12.86 -59.27 -11.58
CA THR A 493 13.43 -60.46 -10.96
C THR A 493 14.63 -60.93 -11.78
N GLN A 494 15.85 -60.68 -11.29
CA GLN A 494 16.98 -61.54 -11.59
C GLN A 494 17.95 -61.58 -10.41
N HIS A 495 18.06 -62.76 -9.80
CA HIS A 495 19.15 -63.10 -8.89
C HIS A 495 20.47 -63.09 -9.68
N VAL A 496 21.40 -62.22 -9.30
CA VAL A 496 22.82 -62.57 -9.22
C VAL A 496 23.33 -62.08 -7.86
N SER A 497 24.02 -62.98 -7.16
CA SER A 497 24.56 -62.78 -5.83
C SER A 497 25.94 -62.09 -5.85
N GLU A 498 26.43 -61.73 -4.66
CA GLU A 498 27.83 -61.38 -4.36
C GLU A 498 28.35 -60.02 -4.89
N SER A 499 29.23 -59.29 -4.17
CA SER A 499 29.64 -59.38 -2.76
C SER A 499 30.45 -58.13 -2.33
N ARG A 500 30.65 -57.99 -1.01
CA ARG A 500 31.70 -57.22 -0.30
C ARG A 500 31.52 -55.71 -0.10
N LEU A 501 31.96 -55.30 1.10
CA LEU A 501 32.15 -53.95 1.65
C LEU A 501 30.82 -53.18 1.89
N GLN A 502 30.42 -52.85 3.13
CA GLN A 502 31.20 -52.65 4.35
C GLN A 502 30.71 -53.46 5.57
N GLN A 503 31.65 -53.84 6.42
CA GLN A 503 31.45 -54.44 7.75
C GLN A 503 31.74 -53.39 8.85
N GLN A 504 31.37 -53.72 10.10
CA GLN A 504 31.56 -52.96 11.36
C GLN A 504 30.55 -51.81 11.56
N GLN A 505 29.86 -51.64 12.70
CA GLN A 505 29.73 -52.34 14.00
C GLN A 505 28.28 -52.02 14.51
N CYS A 506 27.51 -52.86 15.21
CA CYS A 506 27.68 -53.35 16.59
C CYS A 506 26.70 -54.49 16.95
N LEU A 507 26.93 -55.13 18.11
CA LEU A 507 26.27 -56.33 18.68
C LEU A 507 25.49 -55.94 19.98
N LEU A 508 24.57 -56.70 20.62
CA LEU A 508 24.01 -58.07 20.48
C LEU A 508 22.69 -58.19 21.33
N ILE A 509 22.04 -59.38 21.35
CA ILE A 509 21.18 -59.94 22.45
C ILE A 509 19.77 -59.31 22.70
N ALA A 510 18.66 -60.04 22.91
CA ALA A 510 18.34 -61.47 22.69
C ALA A 510 16.81 -61.75 22.69
N THR A 511 16.43 -62.97 22.31
CA THR A 511 15.09 -63.56 22.13
C THR A 511 14.48 -64.22 23.40
N PHE A 512 13.29 -64.84 23.22
CA PHE A 512 12.57 -65.91 23.98
C PHE A 512 11.18 -65.49 24.51
N PHE A 513 10.07 -66.26 24.41
CA PHE A 513 9.65 -67.41 23.55
C PHE A 513 8.13 -67.71 23.80
N PHE A 514 7.58 -68.76 23.15
CA PHE A 514 6.22 -69.35 23.24
C PHE A 514 5.06 -68.55 22.60
N VAL A 515 4.18 -69.05 21.70
CA VAL A 515 3.66 -70.37 21.21
C VAL A 515 2.22 -70.69 21.67
N ALA A 516 1.34 -70.69 20.66
CA ALA A 516 0.06 -71.41 20.47
C ALA A 516 -1.05 -71.36 21.54
N HIS A 517 -2.26 -71.03 21.07
CA HIS A 517 -3.41 -71.95 21.12
C HIS A 517 -4.32 -71.74 19.89
N ALA A 518 -5.05 -72.78 19.51
CA ALA A 518 -5.99 -72.80 18.39
C ALA A 518 -7.41 -73.08 18.88
N ASP A 519 -8.41 -72.66 18.09
CA ASP A 519 -9.75 -73.25 17.84
C ASP A 519 -10.77 -72.12 17.52
N VAL A 520 -11.35 -72.09 16.31
CA VAL A 520 -12.51 -72.87 15.78
C VAL A 520 -13.86 -72.24 16.15
N ASP A 521 -14.43 -71.50 15.21
CA ASP A 521 -15.79 -71.69 14.65
C ASP A 521 -16.04 -70.58 13.59
N ALA A 522 -16.15 -70.86 12.29
CA ALA A 522 -17.24 -71.54 11.59
C ALA A 522 -18.54 -70.70 11.45
N ARG A 523 -18.71 -70.04 10.30
CA ARG A 523 -19.93 -70.08 9.44
C ARG A 523 -19.77 -69.26 8.13
N ARG A 524 -19.78 -69.98 7.00
CA ARG A 524 -20.19 -69.53 5.63
C ARG A 524 -21.75 -69.58 5.52
N PRO A 525 -22.43 -69.33 4.37
CA PRO A 525 -22.04 -68.90 3.00
C PRO A 525 -22.62 -67.52 2.60
N ALA A 526 -22.22 -66.79 1.55
CA ALA A 526 -22.09 -67.03 0.09
C ALA A 526 -23.41 -66.95 -0.73
N ASN A 527 -23.44 -66.02 -1.71
CA ASN A 527 -24.18 -65.97 -2.98
C ASN A 527 -23.58 -64.75 -3.75
N THR A 528 -23.04 -64.76 -4.99
CA THR A 528 -23.35 -65.35 -6.33
C THR A 528 -24.26 -64.47 -7.20
N GLY A 529 -23.88 -64.31 -8.49
CA GLY A 529 -24.45 -63.38 -9.49
C GLY A 529 -23.47 -62.24 -9.79
N SER A 530 -22.84 -62.04 -10.96
CA SER A 530 -23.21 -62.37 -12.37
C SER A 530 -24.48 -61.61 -12.81
N ASP A 531 -24.57 -60.92 -13.96
CA ASP A 531 -23.78 -60.94 -15.22
C ASP A 531 -23.72 -59.57 -15.93
N GLY A 532 -22.89 -59.49 -17.00
CA GLY A 532 -23.15 -58.78 -18.28
C GLY A 532 -22.86 -57.28 -18.35
N GLU A 533 -21.98 -56.75 -19.23
CA GLU A 533 -22.06 -56.67 -20.71
C GLU A 533 -23.31 -55.94 -21.24
N ASP A 534 -23.27 -55.03 -22.23
CA ASP A 534 -22.20 -54.34 -22.99
C ASP A 534 -22.88 -53.24 -23.88
N LYS A 535 -22.12 -52.35 -24.56
CA LYS A 535 -22.54 -51.44 -25.68
C LYS A 535 -23.57 -50.32 -25.38
N LYS A 536 -23.68 -49.23 -26.16
CA LYS A 536 -22.79 -48.42 -27.05
C LYS A 536 -23.55 -47.13 -27.43
N THR A 537 -22.85 -46.03 -27.75
CA THR A 537 -23.30 -44.84 -28.52
C THR A 537 -24.51 -44.02 -27.99
N GLY A 538 -24.62 -42.70 -28.17
CA GLY A 538 -23.73 -41.69 -28.77
C GLY A 538 -24.50 -40.38 -29.05
N THR A 539 -23.80 -39.23 -29.09
CA THR A 539 -24.33 -37.84 -29.29
C THR A 539 -25.24 -37.33 -28.15
N GLY A 540 -25.33 -36.03 -27.83
CA GLY A 540 -24.58 -34.86 -28.28
C GLY A 540 -25.22 -33.54 -27.79
N ARG A 541 -24.40 -32.48 -27.66
CA ARG A 541 -24.75 -31.04 -27.44
C ARG A 541 -25.22 -30.56 -26.05
N ASP A 542 -24.96 -29.26 -25.87
CA ASP A 542 -25.54 -28.26 -24.96
C ASP A 542 -24.94 -28.03 -23.54
N ALA A 543 -23.89 -27.20 -23.52
CA ALA A 543 -23.83 -26.03 -22.65
C ALA A 543 -24.57 -24.85 -23.34
N PRO A 544 -24.98 -23.74 -22.67
CA PRO A 544 -24.53 -23.28 -21.35
C PRO A 544 -25.67 -22.83 -20.41
N ARG A 545 -25.31 -22.44 -19.18
CA ARG A 545 -26.04 -21.40 -18.43
C ARG A 545 -25.21 -20.81 -17.28
N GLY A 546 -24.85 -19.54 -17.42
CA GLY A 546 -24.63 -18.67 -16.26
C GLY A 546 -25.98 -18.08 -15.83
N CYS A 547 -26.08 -17.66 -14.57
CA CYS A 547 -27.15 -16.81 -14.07
C CYS A 547 -26.54 -15.76 -13.14
N SER A 548 -26.97 -14.51 -13.30
CA SER A 548 -26.52 -13.34 -12.55
C SER A 548 -27.74 -12.56 -12.03
N VAL A 549 -27.51 -11.75 -10.99
CA VAL A 549 -28.39 -10.68 -10.43
C VAL A 549 -29.81 -11.08 -9.94
N PRO A 550 -30.55 -10.22 -9.21
CA PRO A 550 -30.16 -9.05 -8.38
C PRO A 550 -30.82 -9.01 -6.97
N ALA A 551 -30.33 -8.12 -6.08
CA ALA A 551 -31.19 -7.40 -5.13
C ALA A 551 -30.57 -6.08 -4.63
N ARG A 552 -31.42 -5.04 -4.52
CA ARG A 552 -31.19 -3.68 -3.97
C ARG A 552 -32.56 -3.20 -3.45
N ALA A 553 -32.68 -2.34 -2.44
CA ALA A 553 -31.78 -1.80 -1.41
C ALA A 553 -32.67 -0.99 -0.42
N MET A 554 -32.08 -0.31 0.58
CA MET A 554 -32.40 1.07 1.04
C MET A 554 -32.31 1.31 2.58
N TYR A 555 -31.97 2.57 2.89
CA TYR A 555 -32.14 3.38 4.12
C TYR A 555 -31.16 3.29 5.31
N GLU A 556 -30.77 4.50 5.73
CA GLU A 556 -30.16 4.87 7.01
C GLU A 556 -31.25 5.18 8.07
N ASP A 557 -30.90 4.90 9.33
CA ASP A 557 -31.43 5.38 10.62
C ASP A 557 -32.94 5.41 10.99
N ALA A 558 -33.19 4.71 12.12
CA ALA A 558 -34.13 5.01 13.21
C ALA A 558 -35.66 4.86 13.00
N CYS A 559 -36.18 3.63 13.11
CA CYS A 559 -37.21 3.22 14.10
C CYS A 559 -37.53 1.71 14.04
N GLU A 560 -38.19 1.17 15.07
CA GLU A 560 -38.31 -0.28 15.33
C GLU A 560 -39.37 -1.02 14.50
N CYS A 561 -39.18 -2.36 14.38
CA CYS A 561 -40.10 -3.42 13.90
C CYS A 561 -40.20 -3.71 12.38
N PRO A 562 -40.40 -4.99 11.97
CA PRO A 562 -39.82 -6.25 12.48
C PRO A 562 -38.86 -6.90 11.44
N GLY A 563 -37.85 -7.63 11.92
CA GLY A 563 -36.64 -7.89 11.14
C GLY A 563 -36.72 -8.94 10.03
N GLU A 564 -35.91 -8.73 8.98
CA GLU A 564 -35.53 -9.82 8.08
C GLU A 564 -34.87 -10.98 8.86
N PRO A 565 -35.09 -12.24 8.46
CA PRO A 565 -34.54 -13.40 9.16
C PRO A 565 -33.03 -13.50 8.96
N LEU A 566 -32.27 -13.35 10.05
CA LEU A 566 -30.81 -13.40 10.05
C LEU A 566 -30.34 -14.72 9.42
N ALA A 567 -29.59 -14.65 8.32
CA ALA A 567 -29.17 -15.82 7.55
C ALA A 567 -27.67 -15.75 7.19
N GLY A 568 -27.02 -16.91 7.07
CA GLY A 568 -25.59 -16.96 6.77
C GLY A 568 -24.97 -18.36 6.87
N TRP A 569 -23.71 -18.48 6.48
CA TRP A 569 -22.95 -19.72 6.61
C TRP A 569 -22.32 -19.84 8.00
N LEU A 570 -22.68 -20.90 8.73
CA LEU A 570 -21.98 -21.29 9.95
C LEU A 570 -21.30 -22.65 9.76
N ARG A 571 -20.41 -23.00 10.69
CA ARG A 571 -19.86 -24.35 10.83
C ARG A 571 -20.42 -24.97 12.09
N LYS A 572 -21.13 -26.09 11.99
CA LYS A 572 -21.77 -26.77 13.12
C LYS A 572 -21.02 -28.01 13.57
N ARG A 573 -20.88 -28.20 14.89
CA ARG A 573 -20.26 -29.39 15.51
C ARG A 573 -21.18 -30.62 15.42
N GLY A 574 -20.60 -31.79 15.13
CA GLY A 574 -21.35 -33.05 14.99
C GLY A 574 -21.71 -33.69 16.35
N ARG A 575 -22.90 -34.31 16.45
CA ARG A 575 -23.37 -34.99 17.70
C ARG A 575 -22.51 -36.20 18.13
N ARG A 576 -21.73 -36.78 17.22
CA ARG A 576 -20.88 -37.97 17.45
C ARG A 576 -19.42 -37.80 17.01
N ARG A 577 -18.99 -36.60 16.62
CA ARG A 577 -17.62 -36.30 16.13
C ARG A 577 -17.26 -34.86 16.45
N ALA A 578 -16.01 -34.60 16.86
CA ALA A 578 -15.52 -33.25 17.14
C ALA A 578 -15.48 -32.31 15.91
N ALA A 579 -15.52 -32.85 14.69
CA ALA A 579 -15.40 -32.08 13.47
C ALA A 579 -16.58 -31.12 13.20
N PHE A 580 -16.24 -29.88 12.87
CA PHE A 580 -17.15 -28.81 12.45
C PHE A 580 -17.41 -28.85 10.94
N ARG A 581 -18.69 -28.90 10.53
CA ARG A 581 -19.11 -28.96 9.11
C ARG A 581 -19.88 -27.70 8.69
N PRO A 582 -19.66 -27.16 7.47
CA PRO A 582 -20.47 -26.08 6.93
C PRO A 582 -21.96 -26.42 6.89
N CYS A 583 -22.79 -25.44 7.24
CA CYS A 583 -24.23 -25.43 7.06
C CYS A 583 -24.71 -23.99 6.82
N TRP A 584 -25.70 -23.84 5.94
CA TRP A 584 -26.45 -22.59 5.88
C TRP A 584 -27.39 -22.55 7.08
N CYS A 585 -27.44 -21.43 7.79
CA CYS A 585 -28.31 -21.21 8.95
C CYS A 585 -29.25 -20.04 8.67
N LYS A 586 -30.46 -20.09 9.25
CA LYS A 586 -31.46 -19.02 9.21
C LYS A 586 -32.17 -18.97 10.55
N LEU A 587 -32.23 -17.78 11.14
CA LEU A 587 -32.95 -17.47 12.37
C LEU A 587 -34.24 -16.75 12.00
N ASP A 588 -35.33 -17.51 12.01
CA ASP A 588 -36.69 -17.02 11.90
C ASP A 588 -37.23 -16.70 13.31
N ASP A 589 -38.42 -16.11 13.39
CA ASP A 589 -38.96 -15.62 14.68
C ASP A 589 -39.30 -16.72 15.68
N ASP A 590 -39.59 -17.95 15.22
CA ASP A 590 -39.92 -19.10 16.07
C ASP A 590 -38.79 -20.16 16.16
N ARG A 591 -37.76 -20.08 15.29
CA ARG A 591 -36.79 -21.18 15.12
C ARG A 591 -35.44 -20.74 14.54
N LEU A 592 -34.39 -21.47 14.92
CA LEU A 592 -33.10 -21.52 14.23
C LEU A 592 -33.02 -22.79 13.35
N THR A 593 -33.06 -22.62 12.03
CA THR A 593 -32.91 -23.72 11.05
C THR A 593 -31.48 -23.85 10.54
N TYR A 594 -31.11 -25.05 10.06
CA TYR A 594 -29.85 -25.27 9.35
C TYR A 594 -29.98 -26.33 8.25
N SER A 595 -29.41 -26.06 7.08
CA SER A 595 -29.45 -26.91 5.89
C SER A 595 -28.05 -27.15 5.30
N LYS A 596 -27.97 -27.83 4.15
CA LYS A 596 -26.71 -27.97 3.37
C LYS A 596 -26.39 -26.76 2.48
N GLY A 597 -27.33 -25.82 2.30
CA GLY A 597 -27.21 -24.68 1.40
C GLY A 597 -28.54 -23.91 1.30
N PRO A 598 -28.53 -22.64 0.86
CA PRO A 598 -29.66 -21.71 0.98
C PRO A 598 -30.97 -22.19 0.34
N SER A 599 -30.90 -22.94 -0.76
CA SER A 599 -32.06 -23.49 -1.50
C SER A 599 -32.31 -24.98 -1.24
N LEU A 600 -31.65 -25.58 -0.25
CA LEU A 600 -31.76 -27.02 0.08
C LEU A 600 -32.62 -27.23 1.33
N ALA A 601 -33.40 -28.31 1.32
CA ALA A 601 -34.27 -28.72 2.42
C ALA A 601 -33.56 -28.70 3.79
N GLU A 602 -34.29 -28.23 4.81
CA GLU A 602 -33.82 -28.13 6.18
C GLU A 602 -33.28 -29.48 6.68
N ARG A 603 -32.06 -29.48 7.21
CA ARG A 603 -31.43 -30.66 7.81
C ARG A 603 -31.79 -30.80 9.29
N GLY A 604 -32.23 -29.72 9.91
CA GLY A 604 -32.84 -29.72 11.23
C GLY A 604 -33.18 -28.31 11.68
N ARG A 605 -34.07 -28.26 12.67
CA ARG A 605 -34.62 -27.05 13.29
C ARG A 605 -34.37 -27.08 14.80
N ILE A 606 -34.23 -25.90 15.39
CA ILE A 606 -34.13 -25.67 16.84
C ILE A 606 -35.24 -24.65 17.15
N PRO A 607 -36.39 -25.07 17.73
CA PRO A 607 -37.42 -24.13 18.16
C PRO A 607 -36.86 -23.18 19.22
N LEU A 608 -37.06 -21.87 19.09
CA LEU A 608 -36.54 -20.89 20.04
C LEU A 608 -37.19 -21.03 21.43
N SER A 609 -38.45 -21.45 21.48
CA SER A 609 -39.15 -21.87 22.72
C SER A 609 -38.52 -23.07 23.45
N SER A 610 -37.51 -23.73 22.85
CA SER A 610 -36.73 -24.79 23.49
C SER A 610 -35.29 -24.39 23.83
N VAL A 611 -34.88 -23.15 23.52
CA VAL A 611 -33.55 -22.63 23.83
C VAL A 611 -33.53 -22.02 25.23
N LEU A 612 -32.58 -22.47 26.04
CA LEU A 612 -32.38 -22.02 27.42
C LEU A 612 -31.43 -20.83 27.50
N SER A 613 -30.38 -20.82 26.67
CA SER A 613 -29.49 -19.68 26.46
C SER A 613 -28.76 -19.79 25.11
N ALA A 614 -28.33 -18.65 24.58
CA ALA A 614 -27.30 -18.60 23.54
C ALA A 614 -26.13 -17.74 24.06
N GLU A 615 -24.93 -18.31 24.08
CA GLU A 615 -23.74 -17.69 24.68
C GLU A 615 -22.51 -17.84 23.79
N LEU A 616 -21.61 -16.86 23.86
CA LEU A 616 -20.30 -16.93 23.24
C LEU A 616 -19.29 -17.60 24.20
N ALA A 617 -18.65 -18.66 23.73
CA ALA A 617 -17.61 -19.41 24.44
C ALA A 617 -16.26 -19.31 23.72
N HIS A 618 -15.19 -19.75 24.39
CA HIS A 618 -13.82 -19.74 23.85
C HIS A 618 -13.40 -18.36 23.30
N GLY A 619 -13.58 -17.29 24.09
CA GLY A 619 -13.18 -15.93 23.70
C GLY A 619 -13.98 -15.32 22.54
N GLY A 620 -15.14 -15.89 22.18
CA GLY A 620 -15.96 -15.43 21.05
C GLY A 620 -15.86 -16.30 19.80
N GLU A 621 -14.99 -17.32 19.78
CA GLU A 621 -14.84 -18.22 18.63
C GLU A 621 -16.03 -19.17 18.41
N GLU A 622 -16.78 -19.50 19.47
CA GLU A 622 -17.88 -20.46 19.41
C GLU A 622 -19.19 -19.88 19.94
N LEU A 623 -20.28 -20.01 19.18
CA LEU A 623 -21.65 -19.79 19.66
C LEU A 623 -22.23 -21.10 20.18
N HIS A 624 -22.63 -21.13 21.45
CA HIS A 624 -23.24 -22.26 22.15
C HIS A 624 -24.72 -21.97 22.37
N VAL A 625 -25.59 -22.69 21.66
CA VAL A 625 -27.05 -22.61 21.81
C VAL A 625 -27.52 -23.82 22.62
N ALA A 626 -27.93 -23.59 23.87
CA ALA A 626 -28.31 -24.64 24.81
C ALA A 626 -29.81 -24.96 24.70
N VAL A 627 -30.16 -26.25 24.59
CA VAL A 627 -31.54 -26.77 24.71
C VAL A 627 -31.57 -27.91 25.73
N PRO A 628 -32.73 -28.32 26.28
CA PRO A 628 -32.82 -29.43 27.21
C PRO A 628 -32.10 -30.70 26.70
N GLY A 629 -31.09 -31.14 27.47
CA GLY A 629 -30.28 -32.33 27.16
C GLY A 629 -29.29 -32.19 26.00
N ARG A 630 -29.06 -31.00 25.44
CA ARG A 630 -28.10 -30.80 24.34
C ARG A 630 -27.67 -29.35 24.11
N THR A 631 -26.36 -29.12 23.97
CA THR A 631 -25.82 -27.87 23.38
C THR A 631 -25.53 -28.03 21.88
N PHE A 632 -25.89 -27.03 21.09
CA PHE A 632 -25.49 -26.90 19.69
C PHE A 632 -24.35 -25.88 19.59
N VAL A 633 -23.20 -26.34 19.13
CA VAL A 633 -22.01 -25.50 18.98
C VAL A 633 -21.79 -25.12 17.51
N PHE A 634 -21.66 -23.82 17.27
CA PHE A 634 -21.39 -23.22 15.96
C PHE A 634 -20.09 -22.41 16.00
N ARG A 635 -19.39 -22.36 14.87
CA ARG A 635 -18.26 -21.45 14.59
C ARG A 635 -18.57 -20.67 13.32
N LEU A 636 -17.94 -19.52 13.14
CA LEU A 636 -18.07 -18.72 11.93
C LEU A 636 -17.57 -19.51 10.70
N HIS A 637 -18.19 -19.30 9.54
CA HIS A 637 -17.65 -19.73 8.25
C HIS A 637 -17.09 -18.52 7.52
N ALA A 638 -16.03 -18.69 6.72
CA ALA A 638 -15.48 -17.65 5.83
C ALA A 638 -16.39 -17.25 4.63
N ARG A 639 -17.71 -17.43 4.78
CA ARG A 639 -18.78 -17.02 3.85
C ARG A 639 -19.98 -16.47 4.62
N SER A 640 -19.72 -15.97 5.83
CA SER A 640 -20.72 -15.39 6.73
C SER A 640 -20.45 -13.91 6.78
N ASP A 641 -21.42 -13.12 6.36
CA ASP A 641 -21.34 -11.66 6.38
C ASP A 641 -21.84 -11.08 7.72
N THR A 642 -22.11 -11.98 8.69
CA THR A 642 -22.65 -11.71 10.03
C THR A 642 -21.78 -12.39 11.09
N SER A 643 -21.51 -11.70 12.21
CA SER A 643 -20.62 -12.19 13.27
C SER A 643 -21.33 -13.14 14.24
N LEU A 644 -20.57 -13.97 14.96
CA LEU A 644 -21.16 -14.83 16.01
C LEU A 644 -21.82 -14.03 17.13
N ALA A 645 -21.38 -12.79 17.38
CA ALA A 645 -22.02 -11.89 18.32
C ALA A 645 -23.41 -11.47 17.84
N ASP A 646 -23.58 -11.15 16.56
CA ASP A 646 -24.88 -10.82 15.97
C ASP A 646 -25.85 -12.00 16.06
N TRP A 647 -25.37 -13.22 15.77
CA TRP A 647 -26.14 -14.45 15.97
C TRP A 647 -26.51 -14.68 17.44
N CYS A 648 -25.61 -14.39 18.38
CA CYS A 648 -25.86 -14.50 19.82
C CYS A 648 -26.94 -13.52 20.28
N THR A 649 -26.76 -12.23 19.96
CA THR A 649 -27.68 -11.14 20.28
C THR A 649 -29.06 -11.40 19.65
N ALA A 650 -29.13 -11.66 18.34
CA ALA A 650 -30.40 -11.89 17.66
C ALA A 650 -31.15 -13.14 18.14
N THR A 651 -30.43 -14.17 18.63
CA THR A 651 -31.04 -15.35 19.25
C THR A 651 -31.60 -15.01 20.63
N ASN A 652 -30.83 -14.33 21.48
CA ASN A 652 -31.26 -13.94 22.82
C ASN A 652 -32.41 -12.91 22.79
N SER A 653 -32.38 -11.93 21.90
CA SER A 653 -33.48 -10.97 21.72
C SER A 653 -34.80 -11.65 21.34
N ARG A 654 -34.77 -12.70 20.52
CA ARG A 654 -35.98 -13.47 20.17
C ARG A 654 -36.45 -14.39 21.30
N ILE A 655 -35.55 -15.02 22.05
CA ILE A 655 -35.91 -15.81 23.25
C ILE A 655 -36.63 -14.92 24.28
N ASN A 656 -36.06 -13.74 24.57
CA ASN A 656 -36.62 -12.77 25.49
C ASN A 656 -37.94 -12.13 25.01
N ALA A 657 -38.23 -12.18 23.71
CA ALA A 657 -39.51 -11.74 23.13
C ALA A 657 -40.58 -12.87 23.10
N THR A 658 -40.20 -14.11 23.43
CA THR A 658 -41.11 -15.28 23.47
C THR A 658 -41.35 -15.78 24.91
N THR A 659 -40.85 -15.06 25.91
CA THR A 659 -41.03 -15.34 27.36
C THR A 659 -41.85 -14.25 28.03
#